data_AF-A0A942GBH5-F1
#
_entry.id   AF-A0A942GBH5-F1
#
_cell.length_a   1.000
_cell.length_b   1.000
_cell.length_c   1.000
_cell.angle_alpha   90.00
_cell.angle_beta   90.00
_cell.angle_gamma   90.00
#
_symmetry.space_group_name_H-M   'P 1'
#
loop_
_entity.id
_entity.type
_entity.pdbx_description
1 polymer ?
#
loop_
_entity_poly.entity_id
_entity_poly.type
_entity_poly.pdbx_seq_one_letter_code
_entity_poly.pdbx_strand_id
1 'polypeptide(L)'
;MTGRGERSEAGTDPVPAFAPLRVPAYRRVWCAMTVSHLGTYLQLSAAPWLMHEMTRSPLMVALVTSALLLPRLLLTIPAGALSDVIDRRTIMLVAQAISAVATGSLAVVVAVGALSPTWLLGFTLLLGVGSAIDKPSFQTMVPDLVPGRLRAQAITLNAGAHHAARVVGPSLGGLLVALDVAEFAFAGNALSFLLVMAVLTTLPRDRETAGARRAAGTRSAVEGIRFVRSHPGLRRLLTITAFFTLTSASVQALLPSVAAEDLLLDARGFGVLYGIFGAGALLATVSRERMALLWGPHMVPVAMGIFGLAAMALGLADGSVVAGVAIALAGLAWVWTMTTLNATVQLSAPAWVRGRVVALYVLAVAMKPVGAFISGALAEMLGPGTAVTLMSATTVALALVATRVRLPVLGDADSQYLEPEMHEPPEPNAVADVAWPSVAIGGRAVPPLALGCMSMTHPGRSEEEARATLRRAYEAGVRLFDTADRYADGRNERLVADALEDVRDEVVIATKFGFVGKPGRDTRVVDGSPGHVRDACDASLRRLRTDRIDLWYLHRLDPMVPVEETVGAMAELVEAGKVARIGLSEVDVAALRRAEAVHPIAAVQNEFSLSTRGAESEMLPACRASGVAFVGYSPLGIGLLTGCYLAPEELPDGNRLARGPRMDEAHRAANLERVAALRRLADSCGMTPAQLALAWVLAQGAIALPGSARRRHLDENVWALRLRPDADVMHALEALFPEGAIAGARKPPPGLALTPG
;
A
#
# COMPACT_ATOMS: atom_id res chain seq x y z
N MET A 1 40.50 -34.59 -12.11
CA MET A 1 41.18 -34.07 -10.91
C MET A 1 41.08 -32.55 -10.98
N THR A 2 40.05 -31.98 -10.33
CA THR A 2 40.12 -31.09 -9.14
C THR A 2 40.59 -29.68 -9.49
N GLY A 3 39.83 -28.59 -9.34
CA GLY A 3 38.61 -28.33 -8.57
C GLY A 3 38.70 -26.92 -7.94
N ARG A 4 37.54 -26.32 -7.65
CA ARG A 4 37.26 -25.00 -7.03
C ARG A 4 37.19 -23.83 -8.04
N GLY A 5 36.04 -23.25 -8.40
CA GLY A 5 34.74 -23.23 -7.73
C GLY A 5 34.64 -22.02 -6.81
N GLU A 6 34.59 -20.82 -7.38
CA GLU A 6 34.06 -19.63 -6.68
C GLU A 6 32.53 -19.68 -6.76
N ARG A 7 31.94 -20.47 -5.86
CA ARG A 7 30.58 -20.21 -5.41
C ARG A 7 30.65 -18.88 -4.64
N SER A 8 29.98 -17.85 -5.15
CA SER A 8 29.66 -16.66 -4.36
C SER A 8 28.79 -17.09 -3.18
N GLU A 9 29.44 -17.32 -2.03
CA GLU A 9 28.79 -17.40 -0.73
C GLU A 9 28.02 -16.09 -0.50
N ALA A 10 26.71 -16.12 -0.70
CA ALA A 10 25.80 -15.14 -0.11
C ALA A 10 25.83 -15.36 1.41
N GLY A 11 26.79 -14.71 2.07
CA GLY A 11 27.04 -14.82 3.50
C GLY A 11 25.80 -14.48 4.32
N THR A 12 25.27 -15.49 5.00
CA THR A 12 24.23 -15.43 6.03
C THR A 12 24.81 -15.10 7.41
N ASP A 13 25.79 -14.19 7.48
CA ASP A 13 26.32 -13.73 8.76
C ASP A 13 25.47 -12.56 9.29
N PRO A 14 25.06 -12.59 10.58
CA PRO A 14 24.33 -11.49 11.18
C PRO A 14 25.19 -10.22 11.17
N VAL A 15 24.73 -9.21 10.42
CA VAL A 15 25.42 -7.92 10.31
C VAL A 15 25.45 -7.24 11.69
N PRO A 16 26.64 -6.89 12.24
CA PRO A 16 26.75 -6.27 13.55
C PRO A 16 25.98 -4.95 13.66
N ALA A 17 25.36 -4.68 14.82
CA ALA A 17 24.55 -3.47 15.05
C ALA A 17 25.30 -2.15 14.78
N PHE A 18 26.62 -2.13 15.03
CA PHE A 18 27.48 -0.95 14.83
C PHE A 18 28.19 -0.93 13.47
N ALA A 19 27.93 -1.89 12.58
CA ALA A 19 28.53 -1.93 11.24
C ALA A 19 28.35 -0.64 10.41
N PRO A 20 27.22 0.11 10.50
CA PRO A 20 27.07 1.39 9.80
C PRO A 20 28.17 2.43 10.10
N LEU A 21 28.74 2.43 11.31
CA LEU A 21 29.79 3.38 11.72
C LEU A 21 31.13 3.18 10.98
N ARG A 22 31.28 2.08 10.24
CA ARG A 22 32.44 1.86 9.38
C ARG A 22 32.41 2.74 8.14
N VAL A 23 31.23 3.22 7.72
CA VAL A 23 31.07 4.12 6.58
C VAL A 23 31.41 5.56 6.98
N PRO A 24 32.45 6.20 6.42
CA PRO A 24 32.93 7.51 6.91
C PRO A 24 31.91 8.65 6.80
N ALA A 25 31.06 8.65 5.76
CA ALA A 25 30.01 9.65 5.59
C ALA A 25 28.93 9.50 6.68
N TYR A 26 28.41 8.29 6.86
CA TYR A 26 27.43 8.00 7.90
C TYR A 26 27.97 8.26 9.30
N ARG A 27 29.21 7.84 9.61
CA ARG A 27 29.83 8.06 10.93
C ARG A 27 29.88 9.54 11.29
N ARG A 28 30.32 10.41 10.37
CA ARG A 28 30.39 11.87 10.61
C ARG A 28 29.01 12.45 10.91
N VAL A 29 27.99 12.06 10.13
CA VAL A 29 26.61 12.51 10.33
C VAL A 29 26.06 11.99 11.65
N TRP A 30 26.24 10.70 11.96
CA TRP A 30 25.77 10.09 13.20
C TRP A 30 26.38 10.75 14.44
N CYS A 31 27.70 11.02 14.43
CA CYS A 31 28.37 11.72 15.53
C CYS A 31 27.80 13.14 15.72
N ALA A 32 27.71 13.93 14.65
CA ALA A 32 27.19 15.30 14.74
C ALA A 32 25.73 15.32 15.22
N MET A 33 24.90 14.39 14.73
CA MET A 33 23.50 14.28 15.13
C MET A 33 23.32 13.82 16.57
N THR A 34 24.20 12.95 17.07
CA THR A 34 24.17 12.53 18.49
C THR A 34 24.43 13.72 19.41
N VAL A 35 25.41 14.56 19.06
CA VAL A 35 25.68 15.83 19.77
C VAL A 35 24.49 16.78 19.65
N SER A 36 23.87 16.89 18.48
CA SER A 36 22.70 17.74 18.28
C SER A 36 21.45 17.29 19.03
N HIS A 37 21.21 15.98 19.11
CA HIS A 37 20.14 15.45 19.96
C HIS A 37 20.38 15.80 21.43
N LEU A 38 21.61 15.67 21.92
CA LEU A 38 21.96 16.04 23.29
C LEU A 38 21.72 17.54 23.53
N GLY A 39 22.19 18.41 22.63
CA GLY A 39 21.92 19.85 22.64
C GLY A 39 20.43 20.19 22.70
N THR A 40 19.62 19.51 21.88
CA THR A 40 18.17 19.74 21.84
C THR A 40 17.51 19.32 23.15
N TYR A 41 17.91 18.19 23.73
CA TYR A 41 17.35 17.71 25.01
C TYR A 41 17.80 18.54 26.21
N LEU A 42 19.03 19.06 26.20
CA LEU A 42 19.50 20.05 27.16
C LEU A 42 18.55 21.26 27.19
N GLN A 43 18.34 21.88 26.04
CA GLN A 43 17.43 23.02 25.90
C GLN A 43 15.97 22.68 26.28
N LEU A 44 15.48 21.49 25.93
CA LEU A 44 14.11 21.05 26.23
C LEU A 44 13.82 20.93 27.74
N SER A 45 14.84 20.87 28.57
CA SER A 45 14.69 20.97 30.03
C SER A 45 14.87 22.40 30.53
N ALA A 46 15.82 23.16 29.98
CA ALA A 46 16.09 24.52 30.41
C ALA A 46 14.94 25.51 30.07
N ALA A 47 14.42 25.48 28.85
CA ALA A 47 13.41 26.44 28.40
C ALA A 47 12.10 26.38 29.20
N PRO A 48 11.47 25.20 29.42
CA PRO A 48 10.24 25.13 30.22
C PRO A 48 10.46 25.56 31.68
N TRP A 49 11.63 25.27 32.26
CA TRP A 49 11.94 25.69 33.63
C TRP A 49 12.10 27.21 33.74
N LEU A 50 12.88 27.84 32.85
CA LEU A 50 12.99 29.30 32.81
C LEU A 50 11.62 29.96 32.63
N MET A 51 10.74 29.37 31.81
CA MET A 51 9.36 29.86 31.69
C MET A 51 8.60 29.80 33.02
N HIS A 52 8.76 28.71 33.77
CA HIS A 52 8.17 28.57 35.09
C HIS A 52 8.69 29.64 36.05
N GLU A 53 10.00 29.86 36.12
CA GLU A 53 10.59 30.88 36.99
C GLU A 53 10.10 32.30 36.66
N MET A 54 9.95 32.61 35.37
CA MET A 54 9.54 33.94 34.91
C MET A 54 8.05 34.22 35.08
N THR A 55 7.19 33.20 34.98
CA THR A 55 5.73 33.42 34.89
C THR A 55 4.93 32.75 36.00
N ARG A 56 5.43 31.65 36.57
CA ARG A 56 4.69 30.74 37.46
C ARG A 56 3.33 30.31 36.91
N SER A 57 3.18 30.31 35.58
CA SER A 57 1.96 29.90 34.90
C SER A 57 2.18 28.54 34.24
N PRO A 58 1.47 27.48 34.68
CA PRO A 58 1.50 26.18 34.02
C PRO A 58 1.10 26.24 32.54
N LEU A 59 0.20 27.15 32.16
CA LEU A 59 -0.15 27.37 30.75
C LEU A 59 1.05 27.87 29.94
N MET A 60 1.78 28.86 30.44
CA MET A 60 2.97 29.40 29.77
C MET A 60 4.07 28.35 29.62
N VAL A 61 4.29 27.54 30.67
CA VAL A 61 5.23 26.39 30.62
C VAL A 61 4.83 25.40 29.53
N ALA A 62 3.56 25.00 29.49
CA ALA A 62 3.07 24.08 28.48
C ALA A 62 3.14 24.65 27.05
N LEU A 63 2.94 25.98 26.90
CA LEU A 63 3.08 26.69 25.62
C LEU A 63 4.51 26.60 25.05
N VAL A 64 5.55 26.44 25.86
CA VAL A 64 6.91 26.18 25.36
C VAL A 64 6.96 24.90 24.53
N THR A 65 6.35 23.83 25.05
CA THR A 65 6.23 22.55 24.32
C THR A 65 5.38 22.71 23.06
N SER A 66 4.26 23.44 23.17
CA SER A 66 3.38 23.69 22.03
C SER A 66 4.07 24.49 20.92
N ALA A 67 4.78 25.57 21.27
CA ALA A 67 5.52 26.41 20.33
C ALA A 67 6.55 25.60 19.55
N LEU A 68 7.28 24.69 20.21
CA LEU A 68 8.26 23.84 19.55
C LEU A 68 7.63 22.85 18.56
N LEU A 69 6.45 22.32 18.87
CA LEU A 69 5.85 21.20 18.14
C LEU A 69 4.80 21.62 17.12
N LEU A 70 4.17 22.79 17.29
CA LEU A 70 3.11 23.30 16.41
C LEU A 70 3.57 23.46 14.96
N PRO A 71 4.77 23.98 14.65
CA PRO A 71 5.25 24.03 13.28
C PRO A 71 5.35 22.64 12.63
N ARG A 72 5.63 21.58 13.40
CA ARG A 72 5.65 20.21 12.85
C ARG A 72 4.26 19.77 12.44
N LEU A 73 3.23 20.09 13.22
CA LEU A 73 1.84 19.79 12.85
C LEU A 73 1.44 20.48 11.54
N LEU A 74 1.86 21.73 11.35
CA LEU A 74 1.44 22.55 10.21
C LEU A 74 2.30 22.38 8.95
N LEU A 75 3.61 22.19 9.11
CA LEU A 75 4.58 22.29 8.03
C LEU A 75 5.17 20.95 7.57
N THR A 76 4.94 19.83 8.27
CA THR A 76 5.55 18.53 7.88
C THR A 76 5.13 18.08 6.48
N ILE A 77 3.86 18.23 6.11
CA ILE A 77 3.36 17.85 4.77
C ILE A 77 3.93 18.77 3.68
N PRO A 78 3.86 20.12 3.80
CA PRO A 78 4.52 21.03 2.88
C PRO A 78 6.04 20.81 2.77
N ALA A 79 6.72 20.56 3.88
CA ALA A 79 8.17 20.33 3.91
C ALA A 79 8.57 19.04 3.18
N GLY A 80 7.76 17.98 3.30
CA GLY A 80 7.93 16.76 2.52
C GLY A 80 7.86 17.03 1.02
N ALA A 81 6.82 17.73 0.57
CA ALA A 81 6.67 18.10 -0.84
C ALA A 81 7.82 19.01 -1.34
N LEU A 82 8.31 19.91 -0.50
CA LEU A 82 9.47 20.74 -0.82
C LEU A 82 10.75 19.90 -1.01
N SER A 83 10.91 18.83 -0.22
CA SER A 83 12.04 17.89 -0.30
C SER A 83 12.08 17.00 -1.54
N ASP A 84 11.00 16.99 -2.30
CA ASP A 84 10.92 16.32 -3.60
C ASP A 84 11.35 17.24 -4.76
N VAL A 85 11.34 18.56 -4.56
CA VAL A 85 11.63 19.57 -5.61
C VAL A 85 13.00 20.24 -5.43
N ILE A 86 13.46 20.36 -4.18
CA ILE A 86 14.73 20.99 -3.80
C ILE A 86 15.68 19.91 -3.28
N ASP A 87 16.98 20.08 -3.56
CA ASP A 87 18.05 19.25 -3.00
C ASP A 87 17.92 19.14 -1.47
N ARG A 88 17.82 17.91 -0.97
CA ARG A 88 17.58 17.60 0.45
C ARG A 88 18.68 18.15 1.35
N ARG A 89 19.93 18.10 0.90
CA ARG A 89 21.06 18.71 1.62
C ARG A 89 20.85 20.21 1.80
N THR A 90 20.38 20.90 0.78
CA THR A 90 20.09 22.34 0.85
C THR A 90 18.97 22.63 1.84
N ILE A 91 17.89 21.84 1.83
CA ILE A 91 16.80 21.98 2.81
C ILE A 91 17.30 21.78 4.24
N MET A 92 18.10 20.74 4.48
CA MET A 92 18.67 20.48 5.80
C MET A 92 19.59 21.62 6.24
N LEU A 93 20.46 22.15 5.36
CA LEU A 93 21.32 23.30 5.70
C LEU A 93 20.49 24.54 6.12
N VAL A 94 19.40 24.83 5.40
CA VAL A 94 18.49 25.94 5.75
C VAL A 94 17.82 25.69 7.10
N ALA A 95 17.32 24.47 7.32
CA ALA A 95 16.67 24.10 8.57
C ALA A 95 17.61 24.22 9.78
N GLN A 96 18.85 23.72 9.64
CA GLN A 96 19.89 23.82 10.67
C GLN A 96 20.30 25.28 10.93
N ALA A 97 20.37 26.12 9.90
CA ALA A 97 20.66 27.55 10.05
C ALA A 97 19.54 28.27 10.84
N ILE A 98 18.27 28.00 10.53
CA ILE A 98 17.12 28.53 11.28
C ILE A 98 17.21 28.11 12.74
N SER A 99 17.48 26.83 13.00
CA SER A 99 17.61 26.30 14.36
C SER A 99 18.80 26.91 15.11
N ALA A 100 19.96 27.06 14.47
CA ALA A 100 21.14 27.69 15.07
C ALA A 100 20.92 29.16 15.40
N VAL A 101 20.27 29.93 14.52
CA VAL A 101 19.92 31.34 14.77
C VAL A 101 18.93 31.45 15.92
N ALA A 102 17.90 30.60 15.94
CA ALA A 102 16.90 30.61 17.01
C ALA A 102 17.52 30.36 18.39
N THR A 103 18.34 29.31 18.51
CA THR A 103 18.93 28.92 19.79
C THR A 103 20.13 29.79 20.17
N GLY A 104 20.91 30.25 19.21
CA GLY A 104 21.99 31.21 19.43
C GLY A 104 21.46 32.57 19.91
N SER A 105 20.39 33.07 19.30
CA SER A 105 19.72 34.30 19.75
C SER A 105 19.16 34.14 21.15
N LEU A 106 18.54 32.99 21.45
CA LEU A 106 18.05 32.68 22.78
C LEU A 106 19.18 32.64 23.82
N ALA A 107 20.33 32.03 23.49
CA ALA A 107 21.50 32.01 24.35
C ALA A 107 22.01 33.42 24.68
N VAL A 108 22.10 34.30 23.68
CA VAL A 108 22.51 35.70 23.86
C VAL A 108 21.51 36.45 24.74
N VAL A 109 20.22 36.32 24.47
CA VAL A 109 19.16 37.02 25.22
C VAL A 109 19.13 36.57 26.69
N VAL A 110 19.38 35.28 26.97
CA VAL A 110 19.52 34.75 28.34
C VAL A 110 20.77 35.34 28.99
N ALA A 111 21.93 35.28 28.33
CA ALA A 111 23.21 35.74 28.87
C ALA A 111 23.23 37.24 29.23
N VAL A 112 22.48 38.08 28.49
CA VAL A 112 22.37 39.52 28.78
C VAL A 112 21.23 39.85 29.76
N GLY A 113 20.52 38.85 30.29
CA GLY A 113 19.41 39.03 31.23
C GLY A 113 18.16 39.71 30.63
N ALA A 114 18.00 39.70 29.31
CA ALA A 114 16.89 40.35 28.61
C ALA A 114 15.75 39.39 28.23
N LEU A 115 15.77 38.16 28.77
CA LEU A 115 14.78 37.14 28.43
C LEU A 115 13.38 37.57 28.89
N SER A 116 12.42 37.53 27.96
CA SER A 116 10.99 37.67 28.25
C SER A 116 10.23 36.41 27.84
N PRO A 117 9.03 36.15 28.40
CA PRO A 117 8.24 34.97 28.01
C PRO A 117 7.93 34.95 26.52
N THR A 118 7.69 36.13 25.92
CA THR A 118 7.43 36.28 24.49
C THR A 118 8.66 35.92 23.65
N TRP A 119 9.86 36.37 24.05
CA TRP A 119 11.10 36.00 23.37
C TRP A 119 11.35 34.50 23.44
N LEU A 120 11.16 33.89 24.61
CA LEU A 120 11.33 32.46 24.80
C LEU A 120 10.39 31.65 23.90
N LEU A 121 9.09 32.00 23.85
CA LEU A 121 8.12 31.35 22.96
C LEU A 121 8.44 31.59 21.48
N GLY A 122 8.80 32.82 21.10
CA GLY A 122 9.13 33.19 19.72
C GLY A 122 10.32 32.41 19.17
N PHE A 123 11.43 32.35 19.91
CA PHE A 123 12.60 31.57 19.50
C PHE A 123 12.34 30.05 19.55
N THR A 124 11.53 29.58 20.50
CA THR A 124 11.12 28.17 20.55
C THR A 124 10.26 27.77 19.36
N LEU A 125 9.35 28.66 18.91
CA LEU A 125 8.58 28.49 17.69
C LEU A 125 9.48 28.44 16.45
N LEU A 126 10.45 29.35 16.36
CA LEU A 126 11.42 29.38 15.25
C LEU A 126 12.28 28.11 15.20
N LEU A 127 12.72 27.60 16.36
CA LEU A 127 13.38 26.30 16.47
C LEU A 127 12.45 25.17 15.97
N GLY A 128 11.17 25.24 16.30
CA GLY A 128 10.14 24.32 15.82
C GLY A 128 10.00 24.31 14.29
N VAL A 129 10.09 25.47 13.64
CA VAL A 129 10.08 25.60 12.17
C VAL A 129 11.28 24.89 11.55
N GLY A 130 12.50 25.15 12.05
CA GLY A 130 13.70 24.44 11.59
C GLY A 130 13.55 22.92 11.74
N SER A 131 13.07 22.46 12.89
CA SER A 131 12.83 21.03 13.15
C SER A 131 11.77 20.40 12.22
N ALA A 132 10.72 21.14 11.85
CA ALA A 132 9.68 20.66 10.94
C ALA A 132 10.19 20.45 9.51
N ILE A 133 11.13 21.30 9.08
CA ILE A 133 11.73 21.25 7.74
C ILE A 133 12.81 20.17 7.65
N ASP A 134 13.62 20.00 8.71
CA ASP A 134 14.74 19.07 8.75
C ASP A 134 14.31 17.59 8.69
N LYS A 135 13.27 17.24 9.46
CA LYS A 135 12.96 15.84 9.78
C LYS A 135 12.63 14.95 8.56
N PRO A 136 11.79 15.36 7.58
CA PRO A 136 11.52 14.53 6.40
C PRO A 136 12.76 14.30 5.53
N SER A 137 13.59 15.34 5.36
CA SER A 137 14.84 15.29 4.59
C SER A 137 15.86 14.37 5.28
N PHE A 138 15.95 14.45 6.61
CA PHE A 138 16.83 13.60 7.42
C PHE A 138 16.47 12.11 7.32
N GLN A 139 15.19 11.77 7.45
CA GLN A 139 14.72 10.37 7.46
C GLN A 139 15.00 9.63 6.16
N THR A 140 15.19 10.36 5.06
CA THR A 140 15.48 9.80 3.75
C THR A 140 16.97 9.84 3.43
N MET A 141 17.65 10.97 3.68
CA MET A 141 19.06 11.13 3.29
C MET A 141 20.02 10.26 4.11
N VAL A 142 19.79 10.08 5.41
CA VAL A 142 20.77 9.40 6.29
C VAL A 142 20.87 7.89 6.05
N PRO A 143 19.78 7.14 5.87
CA PRO A 143 19.87 5.74 5.46
C PRO A 143 20.56 5.55 4.10
N ASP A 144 20.47 6.52 3.20
CA ASP A 144 21.10 6.46 1.88
C ASP A 144 22.63 6.66 1.92
N LEU A 145 23.19 7.11 3.05
CA LEU A 145 24.63 7.21 3.24
C LEU A 145 25.33 5.86 3.41
N VAL A 146 24.58 4.77 3.62
CA VAL A 146 25.13 3.42 3.80
C VAL A 146 24.66 2.46 2.70
N PRO A 147 25.45 1.44 2.35
CA PRO A 147 25.03 0.40 1.41
C PRO A 147 23.70 -0.26 1.82
N GLY A 148 22.91 -0.73 0.85
CA GLY A 148 21.57 -1.29 1.07
C GLY A 148 21.47 -2.30 2.21
N ARG A 149 22.47 -3.20 2.33
CA ARG A 149 22.56 -4.21 3.40
C ARG A 149 22.72 -3.67 4.83
N LEU A 150 23.10 -2.39 5.00
CA LEU A 150 23.34 -1.75 6.30
C LEU A 150 22.22 -0.76 6.71
N ARG A 151 21.24 -0.52 5.83
CA ARG A 151 20.22 0.53 6.04
C ARG A 151 19.38 0.30 7.29
N ALA A 152 18.99 -0.95 7.55
CA ALA A 152 18.20 -1.30 8.72
C ALA A 152 18.96 -1.03 10.03
N GLN A 153 20.23 -1.44 10.13
CA GLN A 153 21.05 -1.16 11.31
C GLN A 153 21.28 0.35 11.49
N ALA A 154 21.44 1.10 10.39
CA ALA A 154 21.63 2.55 10.44
C ALA A 154 20.42 3.30 11.02
N ILE A 155 19.20 2.85 10.69
CA ILE A 155 17.95 3.41 11.24
C ILE A 155 17.86 3.11 12.75
N THR A 156 18.10 1.87 13.16
CA THR A 156 18.07 1.46 14.56
C THR A 156 19.11 2.21 15.40
N LEU A 157 20.33 2.37 14.87
CA LEU A 157 21.41 3.07 15.58
C LEU A 157 21.13 4.56 15.76
N ASN A 158 20.46 5.21 14.79
CA ASN A 158 19.99 6.59 14.93
C ASN A 158 18.93 6.74 16.04
N ALA A 159 17.98 5.80 16.11
CA ALA A 159 16.98 5.79 17.18
C ALA A 159 17.64 5.63 18.56
N GLY A 160 18.63 4.73 18.66
CA GLY A 160 19.42 4.54 19.89
C GLY A 160 20.10 5.82 20.38
N ALA A 161 20.75 6.57 19.48
CA ALA A 161 21.39 7.85 19.81
C ALA A 161 20.38 8.88 20.34
N HIS A 162 19.19 8.96 19.73
CA HIS A 162 18.12 9.84 20.18
C HIS A 162 17.61 9.49 21.58
N HIS A 163 17.43 8.19 21.88
CA HIS A 163 17.01 7.73 23.19
C HIS A 163 18.07 7.97 24.26
N ALA A 164 19.36 7.75 23.96
CA ALA A 164 20.45 8.04 24.89
C ALA A 164 20.51 9.54 25.26
N ALA A 165 20.38 10.42 24.26
CA ALA A 165 20.34 11.87 24.47
C ALA A 165 19.16 12.30 25.36
N ARG A 166 18.02 11.61 25.27
CA ARG A 166 16.84 11.87 26.11
C ARG A 166 17.03 11.53 27.58
N VAL A 167 17.93 10.60 27.92
CA VAL A 167 18.27 10.27 29.31
C VAL A 167 19.21 11.33 29.89
N VAL A 168 20.27 11.65 29.15
CA VAL A 168 21.38 12.48 29.66
C VAL A 168 21.06 13.97 29.57
N GLY A 169 20.39 14.40 28.50
CA GLY A 169 20.14 15.82 28.21
C GLY A 169 19.34 16.54 29.30
N PRO A 170 18.18 16.03 29.75
CA PRO A 170 17.38 16.73 30.75
C PRO A 170 18.07 16.88 32.11
N SER A 171 18.88 15.89 32.52
CA SER A 171 19.61 15.97 33.79
C SER A 171 20.73 17.00 33.74
N LEU A 172 21.46 17.09 32.61
CA LEU A 172 22.46 18.12 32.41
C LEU A 172 21.82 19.52 32.28
N GLY A 173 20.68 19.65 31.61
CA GLY A 173 20.01 20.94 31.46
C GLY A 173 19.43 21.45 32.77
N GLY A 174 18.80 20.56 33.58
CA GLY A 174 18.38 20.90 34.94
C GLY A 174 19.54 21.31 35.84
N LEU A 175 20.72 20.68 35.69
CA LEU A 175 21.94 21.10 36.39
C LEU A 175 22.41 22.49 35.95
N LEU A 176 22.43 22.79 34.65
CA LEU A 176 22.85 24.10 34.13
C LEU A 176 21.95 25.23 34.63
N VAL A 177 20.63 24.98 34.67
CA VAL A 177 19.68 25.93 35.23
C VAL A 177 19.88 26.10 36.74
N ALA A 178 20.10 25.01 37.47
CA ALA A 178 20.36 25.07 38.92
C ALA A 178 21.70 25.74 39.29
N LEU A 179 22.58 25.91 38.32
CA LEU A 179 23.85 26.63 38.46
C LEU A 179 23.76 28.07 37.95
N ASP A 180 22.57 28.53 37.57
CA ASP A 180 22.30 29.87 37.01
C ASP A 180 23.13 30.17 35.76
N VAL A 181 23.33 29.16 34.92
CA VAL A 181 24.10 29.26 33.67
C VAL A 181 23.37 28.60 32.50
N ALA A 182 22.06 28.85 32.45
CA ALA A 182 21.15 28.25 31.48
C ALA A 182 21.48 28.66 30.02
N GLU A 183 22.16 29.78 29.80
CA GLU A 183 22.68 30.22 28.51
C GLU A 183 23.57 29.17 27.84
N PHE A 184 24.32 28.37 28.61
CA PHE A 184 25.15 27.30 28.04
C PHE A 184 24.33 26.15 27.48
N ALA A 185 23.11 25.91 27.99
CA ALA A 185 22.21 24.90 27.41
C ALA A 185 21.78 25.32 25.99
N PHE A 186 21.48 26.60 25.79
CA PHE A 186 21.11 27.17 24.49
C PHE A 186 22.32 27.31 23.55
N ALA A 187 23.46 27.80 24.07
CA ALA A 187 24.69 27.96 23.30
C ALA A 187 25.24 26.59 22.84
N GLY A 188 25.24 25.59 23.72
CA GLY A 188 25.62 24.22 23.38
C GLY A 188 24.73 23.64 22.27
N ASN A 189 23.42 23.92 22.31
CA ASN A 189 22.51 23.49 21.24
C ASN A 189 22.79 24.24 19.92
N ALA A 190 23.00 25.55 19.96
CA ALA A 190 23.36 26.35 18.78
C ALA A 190 24.64 25.84 18.09
N LEU A 191 25.69 25.59 18.88
CA LEU A 191 26.96 25.02 18.41
C LEU A 191 26.76 23.63 17.79
N SER A 192 25.85 22.83 18.35
CA SER A 192 25.54 21.51 17.80
C SER A 192 24.91 21.58 16.40
N PHE A 193 24.06 22.57 16.12
CA PHE A 193 23.50 22.79 14.79
C PHE A 193 24.56 23.27 13.80
N LEU A 194 25.47 24.14 14.23
CA LEU A 194 26.62 24.55 13.41
C LEU A 194 27.54 23.38 13.07
N LEU A 195 27.76 22.46 14.02
CA LEU A 195 28.50 21.22 13.80
C LEU A 195 27.82 20.34 12.74
N VAL A 196 26.49 20.17 12.83
CA VAL A 196 25.71 19.42 11.83
C VAL A 196 25.84 20.10 10.46
N MET A 197 25.70 21.43 10.37
CA MET A 197 25.89 22.17 9.13
C MET A 197 27.27 21.93 8.52
N ALA A 198 28.34 22.04 9.32
CA ALA A 198 29.70 21.80 8.88
C ALA A 198 29.84 20.38 8.28
N VAL A 199 29.31 19.35 8.95
CA VAL A 199 29.32 17.98 8.42
C VAL A 199 28.50 17.86 7.13
N LEU A 200 27.30 18.44 7.07
CA LEU A 200 26.45 18.42 5.88
C LEU A 200 27.13 19.08 4.67
N THR A 201 27.98 20.08 4.88
CA THR A 201 28.71 20.71 3.77
C THR A 201 29.73 19.78 3.10
N THR A 202 30.21 18.76 3.82
CA THR A 202 31.18 17.79 3.32
C THR A 202 30.56 16.64 2.50
N LEU A 203 29.23 16.57 2.41
CA LEU A 203 28.53 15.52 1.68
C LEU A 203 28.36 15.89 0.18
N PRO A 204 28.41 14.91 -0.74
CA PRO A 204 28.17 15.14 -2.17
C PRO A 204 26.77 15.74 -2.45
N ARG A 205 26.61 16.45 -3.58
CA ARG A 205 25.30 16.92 -4.06
C ARG A 205 24.69 15.89 -5.01
N ASP A 206 23.43 15.54 -4.81
CA ASP A 206 22.70 14.58 -5.64
C ASP A 206 21.88 15.34 -6.70
N ARG A 207 22.43 15.50 -7.92
CA ARG A 207 21.81 16.27 -9.01
C ARG A 207 20.97 15.42 -9.96
N GLU A 208 21.25 14.13 -10.11
CA GLU A 208 20.61 13.26 -11.11
C GLU A 208 19.22 12.77 -10.69
N THR A 209 19.00 12.48 -9.40
CA THR A 209 17.71 11.96 -8.92
C THR A 209 16.64 13.03 -8.66
N ALA A 210 17.02 14.32 -8.64
CA ALA A 210 16.11 15.43 -8.40
C ALA A 210 15.17 15.71 -9.60
N GLY A 211 15.60 15.38 -10.82
CA GLY A 211 14.81 15.59 -12.05
C GLY A 211 13.63 14.61 -12.17
N ALA A 212 13.84 13.34 -11.86
CA ALA A 212 12.80 12.29 -11.92
C ALA A 212 11.72 12.45 -10.83
N ARG A 213 12.07 12.99 -9.66
CA ARG A 213 11.13 13.21 -8.54
C ARG A 213 10.15 14.36 -8.78
N ARG A 214 10.51 15.37 -9.58
CA ARG A 214 9.64 16.51 -9.95
C ARG A 214 8.37 16.10 -10.70
N ALA A 215 8.38 14.97 -11.40
CA ALA A 215 7.23 14.49 -12.16
C ALA A 215 6.14 13.79 -11.30
N ALA A 216 6.43 13.47 -10.04
CA ALA A 216 5.58 12.62 -9.18
C ALA A 216 4.71 13.38 -8.15
N GLY A 217 4.65 14.72 -8.21
CA GLY A 217 4.02 15.59 -7.21
C GLY A 217 2.48 15.60 -7.11
N THR A 218 1.99 16.00 -5.93
CA THR A 218 0.61 16.27 -5.42
C THR A 218 -0.52 15.25 -5.65
N ARG A 219 -0.51 14.41 -6.69
CA ARG A 219 -1.51 13.33 -6.87
C ARG A 219 -1.33 12.16 -5.87
N SER A 220 -0.16 12.04 -5.25
CA SER A 220 0.26 10.97 -4.33
C SER A 220 -0.32 11.05 -2.89
N ALA A 221 -0.57 12.24 -2.32
CA ALA A 221 -1.06 12.36 -0.94
C ALA A 221 -2.55 11.97 -0.79
N VAL A 222 -3.33 12.21 -1.84
CA VAL A 222 -4.76 11.86 -1.90
C VAL A 222 -4.97 10.34 -1.84
N GLU A 223 -4.05 9.57 -2.38
CA GLU A 223 -4.08 8.10 -2.37
C GLU A 223 -3.98 7.52 -0.95
N GLY A 224 -3.08 8.06 -0.11
CA GLY A 224 -2.96 7.65 1.29
C GLY A 224 -4.21 7.95 2.11
N ILE A 225 -4.82 9.13 1.90
CA ILE A 225 -6.07 9.50 2.57
C ILE A 225 -7.22 8.60 2.10
N ARG A 226 -7.33 8.33 0.78
CA ARG A 226 -8.33 7.40 0.24
C ARG A 226 -8.16 6.00 0.81
N PHE A 227 -6.92 5.51 0.89
CA PHE A 227 -6.60 4.20 1.43
C PHE A 227 -6.98 4.08 2.91
N VAL A 228 -6.57 5.04 3.76
CA VAL A 228 -6.96 5.02 5.18
C VAL A 228 -8.48 5.14 5.35
N ARG A 229 -9.17 5.92 4.52
CA ARG A 229 -10.64 6.04 4.56
C ARG A 229 -11.34 4.72 4.24
N SER A 230 -10.81 3.92 3.33
CA SER A 230 -11.37 2.61 2.98
C SER A 230 -11.00 1.48 3.96
N HIS A 231 -10.05 1.70 4.89
CA HIS A 231 -9.58 0.70 5.84
C HIS A 231 -9.94 1.05 7.29
N PRO A 232 -11.05 0.52 7.85
CA PRO A 232 -11.53 0.89 9.18
C PRO A 232 -10.55 0.52 10.32
N GLY A 233 -9.69 -0.50 10.15
CA GLY A 233 -8.62 -0.81 11.10
C GLY A 233 -7.59 0.32 11.22
N LEU A 234 -7.04 0.78 10.09
CA LEU A 234 -6.09 1.88 10.05
C LEU A 234 -6.70 3.19 10.54
N ARG A 235 -7.95 3.48 10.18
CA ARG A 235 -8.66 4.67 10.70
C ARG A 235 -8.72 4.67 12.23
N ARG A 236 -9.13 3.55 12.83
CA ARG A 236 -9.21 3.41 14.30
C ARG A 236 -7.82 3.53 14.95
N LEU A 237 -6.80 2.93 14.36
CA LEU A 237 -5.41 3.01 14.82
C LEU A 237 -4.87 4.44 14.82
N LEU A 238 -5.13 5.20 13.75
CA LEU A 238 -4.74 6.61 13.66
C LEU A 238 -5.52 7.50 14.63
N THR A 239 -6.82 7.27 14.80
CA THR A 239 -7.64 7.97 15.79
C THR A 239 -7.10 7.72 17.21
N ILE A 240 -6.84 6.47 17.57
CA ILE A 240 -6.27 6.11 18.89
C ILE A 240 -4.90 6.76 19.09
N THR A 241 -4.06 6.78 18.06
CA THR A 241 -2.77 7.48 18.09
C THR A 241 -2.94 8.97 18.36
N ALA A 242 -3.87 9.63 17.65
CA ALA A 242 -4.14 11.06 17.82
C ALA A 242 -4.60 11.40 19.24
N PHE A 243 -5.57 10.65 19.77
CA PHE A 243 -6.05 10.87 21.14
C PHE A 243 -4.98 10.54 22.18
N PHE A 244 -4.25 9.43 22.05
CA PHE A 244 -3.19 9.08 22.99
C PHE A 244 -2.09 10.14 23.03
N THR A 245 -1.66 10.67 21.87
CA THR A 245 -0.61 11.69 21.80
C THR A 245 -1.08 13.04 22.32
N LEU A 246 -2.37 13.35 22.17
CA LEU A 246 -3.02 14.52 22.77
C LEU A 246 -3.03 14.39 24.30
N THR A 247 -3.47 13.25 24.84
CA THR A 247 -3.64 13.11 26.29
C THR A 247 -2.33 12.88 27.03
N SER A 248 -1.41 12.09 26.46
CA SER A 248 -0.07 11.84 27.03
C SER A 248 0.86 13.07 27.00
N ALA A 249 0.48 14.14 26.28
CA ALA A 249 1.26 15.37 26.24
C ALA A 249 1.38 16.04 27.61
N SER A 250 0.37 15.88 28.48
CA SER A 250 0.31 16.50 29.81
C SER A 250 1.51 16.17 30.68
N VAL A 251 1.97 14.91 30.67
CA VAL A 251 3.08 14.44 31.51
C VAL A 251 4.35 15.23 31.24
N GLN A 252 4.74 15.42 29.98
CA GLN A 252 5.97 16.15 29.64
C GLN A 252 5.77 17.67 29.66
N ALA A 253 4.60 18.15 29.25
CA ALA A 253 4.32 19.58 29.17
C ALA A 253 4.21 20.23 30.55
N LEU A 254 3.69 19.50 31.54
CA LEU A 254 3.47 19.99 32.90
C LEU A 254 4.51 19.47 33.90
N LEU A 255 5.47 18.62 33.49
CA LEU A 255 6.48 18.09 34.41
C LEU A 255 7.23 19.18 35.21
N PRO A 256 7.63 20.33 34.62
CA PRO A 256 8.28 21.39 35.39
C PRO A 256 7.36 21.96 36.47
N SER A 257 6.08 22.20 36.14
CA SER A 257 5.08 22.71 37.09
C SER A 257 4.75 21.70 38.19
N VAL A 258 4.57 20.42 37.85
CA VAL A 258 4.38 19.36 38.86
C VAL A 258 5.59 19.24 39.77
N ALA A 259 6.81 19.30 39.21
CA ALA A 259 8.03 19.25 40.01
C ALA A 259 8.13 20.43 40.97
N ALA A 260 7.87 21.65 40.51
CA ALA A 260 8.03 22.86 41.31
C ALA A 260 6.88 23.11 42.29
N GLU A 261 5.63 22.93 41.86
CA GLU A 261 4.44 23.32 42.63
C GLU A 261 3.92 22.19 43.52
N ASP A 262 3.84 20.96 42.99
CA ASP A 262 3.28 19.82 43.73
C ASP A 262 4.35 19.09 44.55
N LEU A 263 5.54 18.88 43.98
CA LEU A 263 6.62 18.12 44.61
C LEU A 263 7.68 18.99 45.32
N LEU A 264 7.58 20.32 45.19
CA LEU A 264 8.50 21.29 45.79
C LEU A 264 9.99 21.04 45.47
N LEU A 265 10.25 20.57 44.24
CA LEU A 265 11.58 20.32 43.73
C LEU A 265 12.17 21.55 43.04
N ASP A 266 13.49 21.66 43.08
CA ASP A 266 14.25 22.63 42.32
C ASP A 266 14.55 22.13 40.89
N ALA A 267 15.29 22.95 40.12
CA ALA A 267 15.69 22.61 38.76
C ALA A 267 16.47 21.28 38.66
N ARG A 268 17.21 20.91 39.71
CA ARG A 268 17.94 19.63 39.79
C ARG A 268 16.96 18.47 39.94
N GLY A 269 16.01 18.58 40.87
CA GLY A 269 14.97 17.58 41.08
C GLY A 269 14.11 17.37 39.82
N PHE A 270 13.75 18.44 39.13
CA PHE A 270 13.10 18.37 37.82
C PHE A 270 13.96 17.63 36.77
N GLY A 271 15.25 18.00 36.64
CA GLY A 271 16.18 17.35 35.72
C GLY A 271 16.37 15.86 36.00
N VAL A 272 16.35 15.46 37.27
CA VAL A 272 16.39 14.05 37.71
C VAL A 272 15.09 13.33 37.32
N LEU A 273 13.92 13.88 37.63
CA LEU A 273 12.63 13.27 37.24
C LEU A 273 12.51 13.08 35.73
N TYR A 274 12.92 14.07 34.94
CA TYR A 274 12.90 13.96 33.48
C TYR A 274 13.94 12.93 32.98
N GLY A 275 15.11 12.85 33.62
CA GLY A 275 16.09 11.79 33.36
C GLY A 275 15.52 10.38 33.63
N ILE A 276 14.76 10.22 34.71
CA ILE A 276 14.09 8.96 35.08
C ILE A 276 13.04 8.55 34.03
N PHE A 277 12.27 9.50 33.49
CA PHE A 277 11.40 9.25 32.33
C PHE A 277 12.21 8.64 31.16
N GLY A 278 13.36 9.24 30.86
CA GLY A 278 14.27 8.77 29.82
C GLY A 278 14.80 7.35 30.09
N ALA A 279 15.19 7.05 31.32
CA ALA A 279 15.67 5.72 31.72
C ALA A 279 14.59 4.63 31.53
N GLY A 280 13.34 4.93 31.90
CA GLY A 280 12.20 4.06 31.61
C GLY A 280 12.00 3.83 30.12
N ALA A 281 12.08 4.90 29.32
CA ALA A 281 12.01 4.83 27.87
C ALA A 281 13.12 3.96 27.24
N LEU A 282 14.35 3.98 27.80
CA LEU A 282 15.45 3.13 27.35
C LEU A 282 15.19 1.64 27.70
N LEU A 283 14.74 1.35 28.92
CA LEU A 283 14.35 0.00 29.36
C LEU A 283 13.22 -0.59 28.49
N ALA A 284 12.31 0.25 27.98
CA ALA A 284 11.27 -0.19 27.07
C ALA A 284 11.81 -0.74 25.76
N THR A 285 12.92 -0.20 25.22
CA THR A 285 13.50 -0.65 23.94
C THR A 285 13.96 -2.11 23.99
N VAL A 286 14.52 -2.54 25.13
CA VAL A 286 14.99 -3.93 25.33
C VAL A 286 13.87 -4.87 25.75
N SER A 287 12.84 -4.39 26.45
CA SER A 287 11.74 -5.21 26.95
C SER A 287 10.57 -5.36 25.98
N ARG A 288 10.49 -4.50 24.94
CA ARG A 288 9.34 -4.44 24.01
C ARG A 288 9.02 -5.79 23.39
N GLU A 289 10.01 -6.50 22.86
CA GLU A 289 9.78 -7.77 22.14
C GLU A 289 9.25 -8.85 23.07
N ARG A 290 9.81 -8.95 24.28
CA ARG A 290 9.31 -9.85 25.33
C ARG A 290 7.87 -9.54 25.71
N MET A 291 7.52 -8.27 25.88
CA MET A 291 6.14 -7.88 26.22
C MET A 291 5.17 -8.08 25.07
N ALA A 292 5.60 -7.85 23.82
CA ALA A 292 4.80 -8.11 22.64
C ALA A 292 4.42 -9.59 22.54
N LEU A 293 5.31 -10.51 22.93
CA LEU A 293 5.01 -11.95 23.02
C LEU A 293 4.03 -12.27 24.17
N LEU A 294 4.15 -11.61 25.31
CA LEU A 294 3.29 -11.86 26.48
C LEU A 294 1.87 -11.33 26.31
N TRP A 295 1.72 -10.12 25.75
CA TRP A 295 0.43 -9.43 25.66
C TRP A 295 -0.21 -9.52 24.28
N GLY A 296 0.54 -9.94 23.26
CA GLY A 296 0.05 -10.17 21.89
C GLY A 296 -0.84 -9.04 21.37
N PRO A 297 -2.11 -9.32 21.01
CA PRO A 297 -3.04 -8.32 20.46
C PRO A 297 -3.39 -7.20 21.44
N HIS A 298 -3.19 -7.41 22.73
CA HIS A 298 -3.50 -6.45 23.79
C HIS A 298 -2.30 -5.56 24.17
N MET A 299 -1.15 -5.70 23.50
CA MET A 299 0.06 -4.91 23.81
C MET A 299 -0.21 -3.40 23.86
N VAL A 300 -0.89 -2.84 22.84
CA VAL A 300 -1.20 -1.40 22.78
C VAL A 300 -2.12 -0.94 23.91
N PRO A 301 -3.33 -1.52 24.12
CA PRO A 301 -4.20 -1.07 25.19
C PRO A 301 -3.61 -1.29 26.59
N VAL A 302 -2.89 -2.40 26.83
CA VAL A 302 -2.23 -2.63 28.13
C VAL A 302 -1.17 -1.57 28.39
N ALA A 303 -0.29 -1.28 27.42
CA ALA A 303 0.73 -0.24 27.56
C ALA A 303 0.09 1.15 27.77
N MET A 304 -1.00 1.48 27.07
CA MET A 304 -1.73 2.73 27.29
C MET A 304 -2.34 2.81 28.70
N GLY A 305 -2.89 1.71 29.21
CA GLY A 305 -3.42 1.62 30.57
C GLY A 305 -2.33 1.83 31.63
N ILE A 306 -1.17 1.18 31.47
CA ILE A 306 0.00 1.37 32.35
C ILE A 306 0.45 2.83 32.30
N PHE A 307 0.56 3.42 31.10
CA PHE A 307 0.90 4.84 30.96
C PHE A 307 -0.09 5.74 31.71
N GLY A 308 -1.39 5.54 31.49
CA GLY A 308 -2.44 6.36 32.12
C GLY A 308 -2.42 6.25 33.65
N LEU A 309 -2.32 5.03 34.19
CA LEU A 309 -2.26 4.81 35.64
C LEU A 309 -0.98 5.39 36.26
N ALA A 310 0.17 5.19 35.61
CA ALA A 310 1.43 5.75 36.08
C ALA A 310 1.42 7.28 36.03
N ALA A 311 0.85 7.88 34.98
CA ALA A 311 0.73 9.32 34.86
C ALA A 311 -0.29 9.91 35.87
N MET A 312 -1.37 9.20 36.19
CA MET A 312 -2.25 9.58 37.31
C MET A 312 -1.51 9.52 38.65
N ALA A 313 -0.73 8.47 38.90
CA ALA A 313 0.08 8.35 40.11
C ALA A 313 1.12 9.47 40.23
N LEU A 314 1.67 9.93 39.10
CA LEU A 314 2.57 11.11 39.07
C LEU A 314 1.82 12.39 39.46
N GLY A 315 0.61 12.61 38.94
CA GLY A 315 -0.19 13.79 39.26
C GLY A 315 -0.76 13.80 40.70
N LEU A 316 -0.79 12.65 41.36
CA LEU A 316 -1.22 12.47 42.75
C LEU A 316 -0.04 12.21 43.71
N ALA A 317 1.20 12.35 43.24
CA ALA A 317 2.37 12.00 44.04
C ALA A 317 2.61 13.06 45.12
N ASP A 318 2.59 12.65 46.39
CA ASP A 318 2.94 13.52 47.53
C ASP A 318 4.45 13.55 47.82
N GLY A 319 5.28 12.98 46.93
CA GLY A 319 6.72 12.89 47.15
C GLY A 319 7.53 12.40 45.96
N SER A 320 8.81 12.77 45.95
CA SER A 320 9.72 12.55 44.82
C SER A 320 9.99 11.07 44.50
N VAL A 321 9.91 10.18 45.48
CA VAL A 321 10.08 8.73 45.28
C VAL A 321 8.91 8.15 44.48
N VAL A 322 7.68 8.48 44.88
CA VAL A 322 6.46 8.03 44.17
C VAL A 322 6.44 8.62 42.78
N ALA A 323 6.72 9.92 42.64
CA ALA A 323 6.85 10.58 41.35
C ALA A 323 7.92 9.94 40.46
N GLY A 324 9.07 9.56 41.03
CA GLY A 324 10.16 8.88 40.32
C GLY A 324 9.74 7.51 39.77
N VAL A 325 9.09 6.67 40.58
CA VAL A 325 8.59 5.36 40.12
C VAL A 325 7.51 5.53 39.06
N ALA A 326 6.56 6.44 39.30
CA ALA A 326 5.46 6.74 38.38
C ALA A 326 5.99 7.22 37.02
N ILE A 327 6.94 8.15 37.00
CA ILE A 327 7.47 8.71 35.77
C ILE A 327 8.37 7.73 35.01
N ALA A 328 9.07 6.83 35.70
CA ALA A 328 9.80 5.73 35.08
C ALA A 328 8.86 4.78 34.32
N LEU A 329 7.76 4.37 34.96
CA LEU A 329 6.74 3.52 34.36
C LEU A 329 6.03 4.23 33.19
N ALA A 330 5.72 5.51 33.33
CA ALA A 330 5.15 6.31 32.25
C ALA A 330 6.11 6.40 31.05
N GLY A 331 7.40 6.62 31.26
CA GLY A 331 8.40 6.65 30.19
C GLY A 331 8.50 5.32 29.43
N LEU A 332 8.49 4.22 30.19
CA LEU A 332 8.55 2.88 29.66
C LEU A 332 7.29 2.51 28.84
N ALA A 333 6.11 2.73 29.42
CA ALA A 333 4.83 2.45 28.77
C ALA A 333 4.61 3.32 27.52
N TRP A 334 5.03 4.59 27.55
CA TRP A 334 4.96 5.48 26.40
C TRP A 334 5.73 4.95 25.20
N VAL A 335 6.95 4.43 25.40
CA VAL A 335 7.75 3.84 24.31
C VAL A 335 7.14 2.55 23.80
N TRP A 336 6.63 1.68 24.68
CA TRP A 336 5.88 0.49 24.25
C TRP A 336 4.71 0.85 23.35
N THR A 337 3.88 1.82 23.76
CA THR A 337 2.74 2.27 22.96
C THR A 337 3.19 2.86 21.62
N MET A 338 4.10 3.85 21.62
CA MET A 338 4.49 4.54 20.38
C MET A 338 5.19 3.63 19.39
N THR A 339 6.10 2.78 19.87
CA THR A 339 6.85 1.86 19.00
C THR A 339 5.92 0.81 18.40
N THR A 340 5.00 0.28 19.20
CA THR A 340 4.02 -0.71 18.72
C THR A 340 3.04 -0.08 17.74
N LEU A 341 2.46 1.09 18.04
CA LEU A 341 1.57 1.81 17.12
C LEU A 341 2.25 2.12 15.79
N ASN A 342 3.50 2.62 15.82
CA ASN A 342 4.27 2.93 14.62
C ASN A 342 4.50 1.67 13.77
N ALA A 343 5.00 0.60 14.40
CA ALA A 343 5.27 -0.65 13.72
C ALA A 343 3.98 -1.29 13.17
N THR A 344 2.87 -1.27 13.92
CA THR A 344 1.56 -1.73 13.44
C THR A 344 1.11 -0.94 12.22
N VAL A 345 1.24 0.39 12.20
CA VAL A 345 0.89 1.21 11.03
C VAL A 345 1.75 0.83 9.82
N GLN A 346 3.07 0.69 10.00
CA GLN A 346 3.99 0.35 8.91
C GLN A 346 3.69 -1.01 8.30
N LEU A 347 3.35 -1.99 9.16
CA LEU A 347 3.06 -3.36 8.74
C LEU A 347 1.64 -3.52 8.21
N SER A 348 0.69 -2.70 8.67
CA SER A 348 -0.70 -2.70 8.17
C SER A 348 -0.86 -1.98 6.82
N ALA A 349 0.20 -1.33 6.32
CA ALA A 349 0.17 -0.56 5.08
C ALA A 349 1.04 -1.22 3.99
N PRO A 350 0.47 -1.53 2.80
CA PRO A 350 1.19 -2.06 1.65
C PRO A 350 2.32 -1.13 1.20
N ALA A 351 3.42 -1.68 0.67
CA ALA A 351 4.63 -0.92 0.32
C ALA A 351 4.33 0.32 -0.56
N TRP A 352 3.44 0.18 -1.55
CA TRP A 352 3.06 1.24 -2.51
C TRP A 352 2.36 2.45 -1.86
N VAL A 353 1.73 2.29 -0.69
CA VAL A 353 1.06 3.37 0.06
C VAL A 353 1.66 3.60 1.45
N ARG A 354 2.58 2.74 1.89
CA ARG A 354 3.16 2.72 3.24
C ARG A 354 3.71 4.08 3.64
N GLY A 355 4.51 4.70 2.77
CA GLY A 355 5.06 6.04 3.04
C GLY A 355 3.98 7.09 3.32
N ARG A 356 2.83 6.99 2.64
CA ARG A 356 1.69 7.92 2.78
C ARG A 356 0.88 7.63 4.04
N VAL A 357 0.66 6.35 4.38
CA VAL A 357 -0.01 5.97 5.64
C VAL A 357 0.86 6.32 6.84
N VAL A 358 2.18 6.13 6.75
CA VAL A 358 3.14 6.58 7.77
C VAL A 358 3.11 8.10 7.93
N ALA A 359 2.98 8.86 6.83
CA ALA A 359 2.80 10.31 6.91
C ALA A 359 1.51 10.71 7.67
N LEU A 360 0.41 9.99 7.47
CA LEU A 360 -0.83 10.18 8.25
C LEU A 360 -0.68 9.78 9.72
N TYR A 361 0.14 8.78 10.03
CA TYR A 361 0.51 8.46 11.42
C TYR A 361 1.35 9.58 12.06
N VAL A 362 2.33 10.13 11.35
CA VAL A 362 3.11 11.27 11.83
C VAL A 362 2.20 12.47 12.10
N LEU A 363 1.19 12.69 11.25
CA LEU A 363 0.18 13.72 11.47
C LEU A 363 -0.69 13.42 12.71
N ALA A 364 -1.10 12.17 12.92
CA ALA A 364 -1.82 11.78 14.13
C ALA A 364 -0.98 12.04 15.39
N VAL A 365 0.32 11.74 15.37
CA VAL A 365 1.26 12.05 16.47
C VAL A 365 1.42 13.55 16.69
N ALA A 366 1.18 14.37 15.67
CA ALA A 366 1.31 15.81 15.75
C ALA A 366 0.17 16.49 16.55
N MET A 367 -0.72 15.74 17.21
CA MET A 367 -1.69 16.30 18.16
C MET A 367 -1.09 16.73 19.51
N LYS A 368 0.15 16.32 19.80
CA LYS A 368 0.87 16.68 21.03
C LYS A 368 0.86 18.19 21.42
N PRO A 369 1.09 19.17 20.52
CA PRO A 369 1.00 20.60 20.86
C PRO A 369 -0.41 21.03 21.32
N VAL A 370 -1.47 20.45 20.75
CA VAL A 370 -2.84 20.73 21.19
C VAL A 370 -3.07 20.16 22.59
N GLY A 371 -2.60 18.93 22.82
CA GLY A 371 -2.62 18.31 24.13
C GLY A 371 -1.90 19.10 25.21
N ALA A 372 -0.69 19.58 24.90
CA ALA A 372 0.11 20.41 25.80
C ALA A 372 -0.65 21.69 26.17
N PHE A 373 -1.19 22.41 25.18
CA PHE A 373 -2.00 23.61 25.41
C PHE A 373 -3.21 23.33 26.32
N ILE A 374 -4.00 22.30 26.01
CA ILE A 374 -5.18 21.93 26.81
C ILE A 374 -4.78 21.59 28.24
N SER A 375 -3.72 20.80 28.43
CA SER A 375 -3.24 20.44 29.76
C SER A 375 -2.74 21.65 30.55
N GLY A 376 -2.06 22.59 29.89
CA GLY A 376 -1.64 23.87 30.48
C GLY A 376 -2.81 24.71 30.95
N ALA A 377 -3.85 24.86 30.12
CA ALA A 377 -5.05 25.59 30.47
C ALA A 377 -5.80 24.94 31.65
N LEU A 378 -5.87 23.60 31.69
CA LEU A 378 -6.45 22.88 32.82
C LEU A 378 -5.61 23.06 34.10
N ALA A 379 -4.28 23.04 33.97
CA ALA A 379 -3.36 23.21 35.09
C ALA A 379 -3.46 24.62 35.70
N GLU A 380 -3.65 25.64 34.87
CA GLU A 380 -3.90 27.02 35.31
C GLU A 380 -5.17 27.11 36.19
N MET A 381 -6.19 26.30 35.90
CA MET A 381 -7.47 26.33 36.60
C MET A 381 -7.52 25.42 37.84
N LEU A 382 -6.85 24.27 37.78
CA LEU A 382 -7.06 23.16 38.73
C LEU A 382 -5.77 22.69 39.42
N GLY A 383 -4.63 23.28 39.07
CA GLY A 383 -3.30 22.85 39.50
C GLY A 383 -2.66 21.82 38.56
N PRO A 384 -1.31 21.75 38.49
CA PRO A 384 -0.58 20.89 37.56
C PRO A 384 -0.88 19.40 37.75
N GLY A 385 -0.79 18.89 38.99
CA GLY A 385 -1.03 17.48 39.31
C GLY A 385 -2.44 17.02 38.99
N THR A 386 -3.45 17.84 39.31
CA THR A 386 -4.86 17.59 38.97
C THR A 386 -5.05 17.52 37.45
N ALA A 387 -4.46 18.44 36.70
CA ALA A 387 -4.56 18.45 35.24
C ALA A 387 -3.90 17.23 34.60
N VAL A 388 -2.71 16.83 35.08
CA VAL A 388 -2.06 15.58 34.65
C VAL A 388 -2.96 14.38 34.95
N THR A 389 -3.58 14.33 36.14
CA THR A 389 -4.47 13.25 36.56
C THR A 389 -5.72 13.15 35.67
N LEU A 390 -6.39 14.27 35.39
CA LEU A 390 -7.58 14.30 34.53
C LEU A 390 -7.26 13.89 33.09
N MET A 391 -6.19 14.43 32.51
CA MET A 391 -5.74 14.03 31.16
C MET A 391 -5.35 12.55 31.12
N SER A 392 -4.73 12.03 32.18
CA SER A 392 -4.32 10.63 32.26
C SER A 392 -5.50 9.68 32.47
N ALA A 393 -6.55 10.10 33.20
CA ALA A 393 -7.80 9.37 33.31
C ALA A 393 -8.48 9.19 31.93
N THR A 394 -8.44 10.21 31.07
CA THR A 394 -8.91 10.06 29.67
C THR A 394 -8.06 9.07 28.86
N THR A 395 -6.76 8.95 29.18
CA THR A 395 -5.88 7.94 28.57
C THR A 395 -6.24 6.53 29.02
N VAL A 396 -6.59 6.34 30.29
CA VAL A 396 -7.10 5.05 30.81
C VAL A 396 -8.44 4.70 30.15
N ALA A 397 -9.36 5.66 30.02
CA ALA A 397 -10.61 5.45 29.30
C ALA A 397 -10.37 5.06 27.83
N LEU A 398 -9.43 5.72 27.15
CA LEU A 398 -9.02 5.38 25.79
C LEU A 398 -8.42 3.97 25.71
N ALA A 399 -7.63 3.54 26.70
CA ALA A 399 -7.10 2.19 26.79
C ALA A 399 -8.22 1.14 26.90
N LEU A 400 -9.24 1.40 27.73
CA LEU A 400 -10.43 0.54 27.86
C LEU A 400 -11.27 0.50 26.57
N VAL A 401 -11.34 1.59 25.82
CA VAL A 401 -11.97 1.57 24.48
C VAL A 401 -11.11 0.74 23.52
N ALA A 402 -9.79 0.90 23.56
CA ALA A 402 -8.86 0.18 22.69
C ALA A 402 -8.85 -1.34 22.93
N THR A 403 -9.22 -1.84 24.11
CA THR A 403 -9.41 -3.29 24.34
C THR A 403 -10.66 -3.84 23.63
N ARG A 404 -11.71 -3.03 23.48
CA ARG A 404 -12.97 -3.42 22.84
C ARG A 404 -12.96 -3.25 21.32
N VAL A 405 -12.04 -2.43 20.81
CA VAL A 405 -11.90 -2.17 19.39
C VAL A 405 -10.91 -3.17 18.79
N ARG A 406 -11.30 -3.90 17.74
CA ARG A 406 -10.37 -4.74 16.95
C ARG A 406 -9.32 -3.86 16.27
N LEU A 407 -8.17 -3.69 16.92
CA LEU A 407 -6.98 -3.07 16.37
C LEU A 407 -6.23 -4.08 15.48
N PRO A 408 -5.57 -3.64 14.41
CA PRO A 408 -4.63 -4.49 13.68
C PRO A 408 -3.51 -4.95 14.64
N VAL A 409 -3.18 -6.24 14.62
CA VAL A 409 -2.23 -6.86 15.55
C VAL A 409 -0.90 -7.07 14.83
N LEU A 410 0.19 -6.86 15.56
CA LEU A 410 1.55 -7.01 15.06
C LEU A 410 1.88 -8.51 14.95
N GLY A 411 2.03 -9.01 13.72
CA GLY A 411 2.40 -10.41 13.46
C GLY A 411 1.23 -11.41 13.41
N ASP A 412 -0.01 -10.95 13.32
CA ASP A 412 -1.18 -11.82 13.22
C ASP A 412 -1.41 -12.23 11.76
N ALA A 413 -1.21 -13.51 11.47
CA ALA A 413 -1.54 -14.12 10.18
C ALA A 413 -3.06 -14.06 9.89
N ASP A 414 -3.88 -13.91 10.93
CA ASP A 414 -5.33 -13.69 10.85
C ASP A 414 -5.73 -12.21 10.74
N SER A 415 -4.76 -11.29 10.67
CA SER A 415 -5.06 -9.95 10.15
C SER A 415 -5.27 -10.05 8.65
N GLN A 416 -6.47 -10.50 8.27
CA GLN A 416 -7.04 -10.56 6.92
C GLN A 416 -7.19 -9.16 6.30
N TYR A 417 -6.10 -8.41 6.21
CA TYR A 417 -5.80 -7.62 5.03
C TYR A 417 -4.87 -8.47 4.17
N LEU A 418 -5.36 -9.68 3.86
CA LEU A 418 -4.89 -10.48 2.73
C LEU A 418 -4.66 -9.51 1.58
N GLU A 419 -3.42 -9.47 1.11
CA GLU A 419 -3.11 -9.04 -0.24
C GLU A 419 -4.17 -9.63 -1.19
N PRO A 420 -4.97 -8.82 -1.91
CA PRO A 420 -5.14 -9.17 -3.30
C PRO A 420 -3.81 -8.78 -3.93
N GLU A 421 -2.92 -9.75 -4.13
CA GLU A 421 -1.64 -9.62 -4.84
C GLU A 421 -1.70 -8.45 -5.82
N MET A 422 -1.11 -7.33 -5.40
CA MET A 422 -0.74 -6.26 -6.29
C MET A 422 0.77 -6.33 -6.32
N HIS A 423 1.29 -7.28 -7.11
CA HIS A 423 2.54 -7.02 -7.77
C HIS A 423 2.36 -5.66 -8.46
N GLU A 424 3.01 -4.62 -7.94
CA GLU A 424 3.67 -3.72 -8.88
C GLU A 424 4.56 -4.67 -9.68
N PRO A 425 4.36 -4.82 -11.00
CA PRO A 425 5.28 -5.62 -11.78
C PRO A 425 6.67 -5.08 -11.45
N PRO A 426 7.65 -5.93 -11.08
CA PRO A 426 9.02 -5.43 -10.94
C PRO A 426 9.31 -4.66 -12.23
N GLU A 427 9.89 -3.46 -12.16
CA GLU A 427 10.51 -2.94 -13.37
C GLU A 427 11.58 -3.96 -13.75
N PRO A 428 11.39 -4.75 -14.84
CA PRO A 428 12.32 -5.81 -15.11
C PRO A 428 13.54 -5.13 -15.72
N ASN A 429 14.71 -5.46 -15.17
CA ASN A 429 15.99 -5.16 -15.79
C ASN A 429 15.92 -5.48 -17.28
N ALA A 430 16.03 -4.46 -18.13
CA ALA A 430 16.18 -4.56 -19.59
C ALA A 430 15.22 -5.56 -20.28
N VAL A 431 13.92 -5.25 -20.36
CA VAL A 431 13.02 -5.98 -21.26
C VAL A 431 13.29 -5.52 -22.70
N ALA A 432 13.71 -6.45 -23.56
CA ALA A 432 13.72 -6.22 -25.01
C ALA A 432 12.30 -5.87 -25.49
N ASP A 433 12.15 -4.94 -26.43
CA ASP A 433 10.88 -4.67 -27.13
C ASP A 433 10.43 -5.92 -27.91
N VAL A 434 9.86 -6.91 -27.22
CA VAL A 434 9.30 -8.12 -27.82
C VAL A 434 7.81 -7.91 -27.99
N ALA A 435 7.37 -7.72 -29.23
CA ALA A 435 5.96 -7.71 -29.60
C ALA A 435 5.53 -9.11 -30.06
N TRP A 436 4.51 -9.70 -29.42
CA TRP A 436 3.85 -10.87 -29.99
C TRP A 436 3.26 -10.53 -31.36
N PRO A 437 3.31 -11.44 -32.35
CA PRO A 437 2.74 -11.18 -33.66
C PRO A 437 1.23 -10.95 -33.52
N SER A 438 0.73 -9.95 -34.24
CA SER A 438 -0.73 -9.72 -34.32
C SER A 438 -1.42 -10.89 -35.02
N VAL A 439 -2.63 -11.20 -34.58
CA VAL A 439 -3.47 -12.26 -35.15
C VAL A 439 -4.52 -11.60 -36.05
N ALA A 440 -4.72 -12.15 -37.24
CA ALA A 440 -5.75 -11.65 -38.15
C ALA A 440 -7.12 -12.21 -37.77
N ILE A 441 -8.10 -11.33 -37.54
CA ILE A 441 -9.51 -11.69 -37.44
C ILE A 441 -10.19 -11.22 -38.72
N GLY A 442 -10.46 -12.14 -39.63
CA GLY A 442 -11.14 -11.83 -40.91
C GLY A 442 -10.44 -10.73 -41.72
N GLY A 443 -9.11 -10.68 -41.68
CA GLY A 443 -8.28 -9.68 -42.38
C GLY A 443 -7.88 -8.45 -41.57
N ARG A 444 -8.41 -8.25 -40.35
CA ARG A 444 -7.96 -7.17 -39.45
C ARG A 444 -6.97 -7.71 -38.43
N ALA A 445 -5.76 -7.17 -38.41
CA ALA A 445 -4.75 -7.52 -37.43
C ALA A 445 -5.10 -6.94 -36.05
N VAL A 446 -5.12 -7.79 -35.03
CA VAL A 446 -5.27 -7.38 -33.63
C VAL A 446 -4.13 -7.97 -32.77
N PRO A 447 -3.68 -7.28 -31.71
CA PRO A 447 -2.78 -7.89 -30.75
C PRO A 447 -3.42 -9.16 -30.14
N PRO A 448 -2.62 -10.19 -29.81
CA PRO A 448 -3.14 -11.48 -29.35
C PRO A 448 -3.66 -11.44 -27.90
N LEU A 449 -3.93 -10.27 -27.34
CA LEU A 449 -4.59 -10.09 -26.05
C LEU A 449 -5.79 -9.16 -26.21
N ALA A 450 -6.96 -9.68 -25.81
CA ALA A 450 -8.25 -9.04 -25.92
C ALA A 450 -8.87 -8.78 -24.54
N LEU A 451 -9.95 -8.01 -24.46
CA LEU A 451 -10.67 -7.76 -23.21
C LEU A 451 -12.07 -8.38 -23.21
N GLY A 452 -12.29 -9.33 -22.30
CA GLY A 452 -13.62 -9.87 -22.00
C GLY A 452 -14.43 -8.91 -21.11
N CYS A 453 -15.53 -8.39 -21.63
CA CYS A 453 -16.32 -7.34 -20.98
C CYS A 453 -17.39 -7.88 -20.01
N MET A 454 -17.64 -9.19 -19.98
CA MET A 454 -18.67 -9.84 -19.14
C MET A 454 -18.64 -9.35 -17.68
N SER A 455 -17.45 -9.23 -17.11
CA SER A 455 -17.29 -8.95 -15.68
C SER A 455 -17.69 -7.53 -15.26
N MET A 456 -17.78 -6.61 -16.22
CA MET A 456 -18.00 -5.18 -16.01
C MET A 456 -19.41 -4.84 -15.51
N THR A 457 -20.38 -5.67 -15.86
CA THR A 457 -21.80 -5.47 -15.50
C THR A 457 -22.28 -6.48 -14.45
N HIS A 458 -21.37 -7.13 -13.71
CA HIS A 458 -21.76 -7.91 -12.55
C HIS A 458 -22.36 -7.03 -11.44
N PRO A 459 -23.27 -7.55 -10.60
CA PRO A 459 -23.81 -6.81 -9.47
C PRO A 459 -22.70 -6.22 -8.58
N GLY A 460 -22.89 -4.98 -8.13
CA GLY A 460 -21.93 -4.26 -7.28
C GLY A 460 -20.73 -3.66 -8.01
N ARG A 461 -20.68 -3.71 -9.35
CA ARG A 461 -19.64 -3.04 -10.15
C ARG A 461 -20.02 -1.58 -10.42
N SER A 462 -19.01 -0.71 -10.36
CA SER A 462 -19.14 0.69 -10.76
C SER A 462 -19.04 0.79 -12.29
N GLU A 463 -20.06 1.37 -12.92
CA GLU A 463 -20.04 1.64 -14.37
C GLU A 463 -18.95 2.66 -14.74
N GLU A 464 -18.63 3.60 -13.84
CA GLU A 464 -17.53 4.57 -14.03
C GLU A 464 -16.18 3.85 -14.12
N GLU A 465 -15.89 2.92 -13.20
CA GLU A 465 -14.63 2.16 -13.25
C GLU A 465 -14.60 1.20 -14.45
N ALA A 466 -15.74 0.64 -14.85
CA ALA A 466 -15.81 -0.19 -16.03
C ALA A 466 -15.51 0.60 -17.32
N ARG A 467 -16.09 1.81 -17.46
CA ARG A 467 -15.77 2.72 -18.58
C ARG A 467 -14.29 3.11 -18.56
N ALA A 468 -13.75 3.46 -17.41
CA ALA A 468 -12.34 3.78 -17.26
C ALA A 468 -11.43 2.59 -17.61
N THR A 469 -11.86 1.36 -17.30
CA THR A 469 -11.14 0.13 -17.66
C THR A 469 -11.17 -0.11 -19.18
N LEU A 470 -12.33 0.05 -19.82
CA LEU A 470 -12.46 -0.04 -21.28
C LEU A 470 -11.57 0.96 -22.00
N ARG A 471 -11.57 2.22 -21.55
CA ARG A 471 -10.69 3.27 -22.07
C ARG A 471 -9.22 2.91 -21.89
N ARG A 472 -8.84 2.53 -20.68
CA ARG A 472 -7.46 2.16 -20.35
C ARG A 472 -6.97 1.00 -21.21
N ALA A 473 -7.84 0.04 -21.54
CA ALA A 473 -7.47 -1.09 -22.38
C ALA A 473 -7.11 -0.64 -23.81
N TYR A 474 -7.90 0.26 -24.37
CA TYR A 474 -7.60 0.88 -25.66
C TYR A 474 -6.26 1.65 -25.61
N GLU A 475 -6.04 2.48 -24.59
CA GLU A 475 -4.79 3.22 -24.38
C GLU A 475 -3.58 2.29 -24.18
N ALA A 476 -3.83 1.10 -23.61
CA ALA A 476 -2.83 0.07 -23.36
C ALA A 476 -2.51 -0.79 -24.60
N GLY A 477 -3.16 -0.52 -25.74
CA GLY A 477 -2.92 -1.21 -27.00
C GLY A 477 -3.89 -2.36 -27.30
N VAL A 478 -4.86 -2.66 -26.43
CA VAL A 478 -5.90 -3.66 -26.73
C VAL A 478 -6.78 -3.14 -27.88
N ARG A 479 -7.08 -4.02 -28.84
CA ARG A 479 -7.92 -3.68 -30.01
C ARG A 479 -9.14 -4.58 -30.19
N LEU A 480 -9.26 -5.67 -29.43
CA LEU A 480 -10.43 -6.55 -29.45
C LEU A 480 -11.17 -6.48 -28.11
N PHE A 481 -12.44 -6.09 -28.18
CA PHE A 481 -13.35 -5.97 -27.04
C PHE A 481 -14.52 -6.92 -27.22
N ASP A 482 -14.66 -7.89 -26.32
CA ASP A 482 -15.62 -8.97 -26.42
C ASP A 482 -16.77 -8.80 -25.41
N THR A 483 -18.00 -8.67 -25.91
CA THR A 483 -19.24 -8.55 -25.14
C THR A 483 -20.27 -9.59 -25.61
N ALA A 484 -21.51 -9.52 -25.13
CA ALA A 484 -22.63 -10.35 -25.57
C ALA A 484 -23.98 -9.72 -25.21
N ASP A 485 -25.02 -10.02 -26.00
CA ASP A 485 -26.40 -9.56 -25.78
C ASP A 485 -26.96 -9.96 -24.40
N ARG A 486 -26.62 -11.14 -23.89
CA ARG A 486 -27.08 -11.67 -22.61
C ARG A 486 -26.43 -10.98 -21.42
N TYR A 487 -25.29 -10.32 -21.59
CA TYR A 487 -24.56 -9.76 -20.45
C TYR A 487 -25.32 -8.58 -19.85
N ALA A 488 -25.93 -8.86 -18.69
CA ALA A 488 -26.82 -7.94 -17.99
C ALA A 488 -27.96 -7.41 -18.90
N ASP A 489 -28.58 -8.31 -19.66
CA ASP A 489 -29.72 -8.02 -20.55
C ASP A 489 -29.42 -6.85 -21.52
N GLY A 490 -28.30 -6.98 -22.23
CA GLY A 490 -27.81 -6.03 -23.22
C GLY A 490 -27.21 -4.74 -22.65
N ARG A 491 -27.17 -4.58 -21.33
CA ARG A 491 -26.54 -3.41 -20.70
C ARG A 491 -25.03 -3.37 -20.92
N ASN A 492 -24.38 -4.52 -21.03
CA ASN A 492 -22.94 -4.57 -21.29
C ASN A 492 -22.60 -4.02 -22.69
N GLU A 493 -23.40 -4.33 -23.72
CA GLU A 493 -23.23 -3.76 -25.06
C GLU A 493 -23.36 -2.23 -25.05
N ARG A 494 -24.37 -1.70 -24.35
CA ARG A 494 -24.53 -0.24 -24.18
C ARG A 494 -23.32 0.40 -23.51
N LEU A 495 -22.80 -0.23 -22.46
CA LEU A 495 -21.62 0.24 -21.73
C LEU A 495 -20.37 0.25 -22.63
N VAL A 496 -20.15 -0.80 -23.43
CA VAL A 496 -19.00 -0.88 -24.34
C VAL A 496 -19.09 0.18 -25.43
N ALA A 497 -20.27 0.37 -26.03
CA ALA A 497 -20.50 1.39 -27.05
C ALA A 497 -20.22 2.80 -26.52
N ASP A 498 -20.78 3.12 -25.35
CA ASP A 498 -20.63 4.42 -24.71
C ASP A 498 -19.17 4.68 -24.27
N ALA A 499 -18.44 3.65 -23.85
CA ALA A 499 -17.04 3.79 -23.46
C ALA A 499 -16.06 3.94 -24.62
N LEU A 500 -16.41 3.50 -25.83
CA LEU A 500 -15.51 3.45 -26.99
C LEU A 500 -16.02 4.31 -28.18
N GLU A 501 -17.04 5.14 -27.96
CA GLU A 501 -17.72 5.92 -29.02
C GLU A 501 -16.75 6.75 -29.87
N ASP A 502 -15.79 7.42 -29.23
CA ASP A 502 -14.77 8.28 -29.85
C ASP A 502 -13.66 7.52 -30.59
N VAL A 503 -13.49 6.23 -30.34
CA VAL A 503 -12.44 5.37 -30.92
C VAL A 503 -13.04 4.15 -31.63
N ARG A 504 -14.34 4.20 -31.95
CA ARG A 504 -15.12 3.07 -32.47
C ARG A 504 -14.47 2.44 -33.69
N ASP A 505 -13.97 3.25 -34.62
CA ASP A 505 -13.38 2.77 -35.87
C ASP A 505 -11.99 2.12 -35.67
N GLU A 506 -11.31 2.44 -34.57
CA GLU A 506 -9.97 1.93 -34.26
C GLU A 506 -9.98 0.56 -33.58
N VAL A 507 -11.13 0.13 -33.07
CA VAL A 507 -11.30 -1.13 -32.33
C VAL A 507 -12.14 -2.15 -33.09
N VAL A 508 -12.02 -3.41 -32.68
CA VAL A 508 -12.91 -4.52 -33.04
C VAL A 508 -13.82 -4.77 -31.85
N ILE A 509 -15.13 -4.55 -32.04
CA ILE A 509 -16.14 -4.94 -31.06
C ILE A 509 -16.74 -6.27 -31.49
N ALA A 510 -16.52 -7.29 -30.67
CA ALA A 510 -17.14 -8.60 -30.83
C ALA A 510 -18.36 -8.73 -29.90
N THR A 511 -19.49 -9.18 -30.43
CA THR A 511 -20.67 -9.54 -29.61
C THR A 511 -21.23 -10.90 -30.01
N LYS A 512 -22.23 -11.39 -29.27
CA LYS A 512 -22.79 -12.74 -29.44
C LYS A 512 -24.29 -12.74 -29.26
N PHE A 513 -24.94 -13.75 -29.83
CA PHE A 513 -26.37 -14.01 -29.71
C PHE A 513 -26.68 -15.50 -29.50
N GLY A 514 -27.95 -15.80 -29.23
CA GLY A 514 -28.51 -17.16 -29.30
C GLY A 514 -29.07 -17.67 -27.98
N PHE A 515 -28.85 -17.00 -26.85
CA PHE A 515 -29.50 -17.38 -25.60
C PHE A 515 -30.84 -16.67 -25.45
N VAL A 516 -31.93 -17.44 -25.38
CA VAL A 516 -33.30 -16.93 -25.15
C VAL A 516 -33.78 -17.29 -23.75
N GLY A 517 -34.21 -16.29 -22.97
CA GLY A 517 -34.66 -16.47 -21.60
C GLY A 517 -35.25 -15.19 -21.01
N LYS A 518 -36.16 -15.31 -20.04
CA LYS A 518 -36.76 -14.14 -19.38
C LYS A 518 -35.72 -13.44 -18.48
N PRO A 519 -35.64 -12.09 -18.49
CA PRO A 519 -34.83 -11.35 -17.54
C PRO A 519 -35.12 -11.82 -16.11
N GLY A 520 -34.08 -12.18 -15.35
CA GLY A 520 -34.22 -12.66 -13.98
C GLY A 520 -34.61 -14.14 -13.78
N ARG A 521 -34.75 -14.95 -14.84
CA ARG A 521 -34.86 -16.43 -14.75
C ARG A 521 -33.68 -17.09 -15.46
N ASP A 522 -32.96 -17.99 -14.79
CA ASP A 522 -31.86 -18.78 -15.40
C ASP A 522 -32.41 -19.92 -16.27
N THR A 523 -33.28 -19.61 -17.24
CA THR A 523 -33.63 -20.53 -18.32
C THR A 523 -32.57 -20.39 -19.41
N ARG A 524 -31.79 -21.45 -19.62
CA ARG A 524 -30.66 -21.49 -20.57
C ARG A 524 -31.10 -22.12 -21.89
N VAL A 525 -32.17 -21.59 -22.48
CA VAL A 525 -32.62 -22.02 -23.80
C VAL A 525 -31.76 -21.33 -24.85
N VAL A 526 -31.38 -22.07 -25.89
CA VAL A 526 -30.64 -21.56 -27.04
C VAL A 526 -31.60 -21.56 -28.23
N ASP A 527 -31.58 -20.49 -29.03
CA ASP A 527 -32.35 -20.34 -30.26
C ASP A 527 -31.39 -19.88 -31.36
N GLY A 528 -31.07 -20.80 -32.27
CA GLY A 528 -30.24 -20.57 -33.45
C GLY A 528 -31.08 -20.36 -34.71
N SER A 529 -32.40 -20.19 -34.61
CA SER A 529 -33.28 -20.12 -35.78
C SER A 529 -32.97 -18.89 -36.64
N PRO A 530 -33.09 -18.99 -37.98
CA PRO A 530 -32.89 -17.86 -38.89
C PRO A 530 -33.74 -16.62 -38.56
N GLY A 531 -34.93 -16.80 -37.96
CA GLY A 531 -35.75 -15.69 -37.48
C GLY A 531 -35.09 -14.94 -36.33
N HIS A 532 -34.68 -15.66 -35.27
CA HIS A 532 -34.03 -15.08 -34.11
C HIS A 532 -32.69 -14.40 -34.45
N VAL A 533 -31.93 -14.98 -35.39
CA VAL A 533 -30.67 -14.40 -35.89
C VAL A 533 -30.87 -12.95 -36.34
N ARG A 534 -31.90 -12.66 -37.16
CA ARG A 534 -32.16 -11.31 -37.67
C ARG A 534 -32.56 -10.35 -36.53
N ASP A 535 -33.46 -10.78 -35.66
CA ASP A 535 -33.93 -9.99 -34.53
C ASP A 535 -32.80 -9.64 -33.54
N ALA A 536 -31.94 -10.61 -33.24
CA ALA A 536 -30.83 -10.45 -32.31
C ALA A 536 -29.75 -9.52 -32.86
N CYS A 537 -29.46 -9.58 -34.17
CA CYS A 537 -28.54 -8.66 -34.83
C CYS A 537 -29.04 -7.22 -34.73
N ASP A 538 -30.30 -6.98 -35.12
CA ASP A 538 -30.90 -5.64 -35.07
C ASP A 538 -30.95 -5.08 -33.64
N ALA A 539 -31.20 -5.94 -32.66
CA ALA A 539 -31.17 -5.55 -31.26
C ALA A 539 -29.76 -5.19 -30.77
N SER A 540 -28.73 -5.92 -31.20
CA SER A 540 -27.34 -5.67 -30.84
C SER A 540 -26.81 -4.39 -31.48
N LEU A 541 -27.10 -4.15 -32.77
CA LEU A 541 -26.77 -2.90 -33.48
C LEU A 541 -27.35 -1.67 -32.76
N ARG A 542 -28.63 -1.73 -32.36
CA ARG A 542 -29.28 -0.66 -31.58
C ARG A 542 -28.58 -0.39 -30.25
N ARG A 543 -28.21 -1.44 -29.51
CA ARG A 543 -27.54 -1.30 -28.19
C ARG A 543 -26.10 -0.83 -28.32
N LEU A 544 -25.41 -1.27 -29.36
CA LEU A 544 -24.03 -0.87 -29.67
C LEU A 544 -23.95 0.51 -30.33
N ARG A 545 -25.08 1.12 -30.70
CA ARG A 545 -25.15 2.43 -31.36
C ARG A 545 -24.27 2.48 -32.63
N THR A 546 -24.29 1.41 -33.41
CA THR A 546 -23.48 1.27 -34.64
C THR A 546 -24.34 0.65 -35.73
N ASP A 547 -23.96 0.90 -36.98
CA ASP A 547 -24.55 0.32 -38.18
C ASP A 547 -23.93 -1.04 -38.56
N ARG A 548 -22.77 -1.39 -37.97
CA ARG A 548 -22.04 -2.63 -38.25
C ARG A 548 -21.41 -3.26 -37.00
N ILE A 549 -21.63 -4.56 -36.81
CA ILE A 549 -20.91 -5.40 -35.83
C ILE A 549 -19.61 -5.91 -36.48
N ASP A 550 -18.45 -5.75 -35.83
CA ASP A 550 -17.17 -6.16 -36.45
C ASP A 550 -16.96 -7.69 -36.44
N LEU A 551 -17.32 -8.33 -35.33
CA LEU A 551 -17.29 -9.79 -35.19
C LEU A 551 -18.53 -10.26 -34.43
N TRP A 552 -19.31 -11.14 -35.03
CA TRP A 552 -20.54 -11.63 -34.42
C TRP A 552 -20.52 -13.13 -34.23
N TYR A 553 -20.60 -13.58 -32.98
CA TYR A 553 -20.55 -14.98 -32.62
C TYR A 553 -21.94 -15.59 -32.44
N LEU A 554 -22.14 -16.80 -32.98
CA LEU A 554 -23.12 -17.72 -32.41
C LEU A 554 -22.61 -18.16 -31.02
N HIS A 555 -23.31 -17.77 -29.96
CA HIS A 555 -22.83 -17.97 -28.59
C HIS A 555 -22.81 -19.44 -28.19
N ARG A 556 -23.80 -20.23 -28.64
CA ARG A 556 -23.86 -21.69 -28.46
C ARG A 556 -24.58 -22.30 -29.65
N LEU A 557 -24.24 -23.54 -30.00
CA LEU A 557 -25.04 -24.32 -30.95
C LEU A 557 -26.42 -24.58 -30.37
N ASP A 558 -27.44 -24.36 -31.20
CA ASP A 558 -28.79 -24.81 -30.92
C ASP A 558 -28.88 -26.32 -31.26
N PRO A 559 -29.23 -27.20 -30.31
CA PRO A 559 -29.36 -28.62 -30.60
C PRO A 559 -30.50 -28.94 -31.58
N MET A 560 -31.45 -28.03 -31.76
CA MET A 560 -32.63 -28.22 -32.62
C MET A 560 -32.47 -27.61 -34.02
N VAL A 561 -31.44 -26.79 -34.25
CA VAL A 561 -31.21 -26.11 -35.53
C VAL A 561 -29.83 -26.49 -36.06
N PRO A 562 -29.71 -27.06 -37.28
CA PRO A 562 -28.42 -27.32 -37.89
C PRO A 562 -27.56 -26.05 -37.98
N VAL A 563 -26.26 -26.18 -37.69
CA VAL A 563 -25.33 -25.03 -37.70
C VAL A 563 -25.31 -24.31 -39.04
N GLU A 564 -25.54 -25.03 -40.15
CA GLU A 564 -25.61 -24.48 -41.50
C GLU A 564 -26.77 -23.51 -41.68
N GLU A 565 -27.92 -23.79 -41.08
CA GLU A 565 -29.09 -22.91 -41.16
C GLU A 565 -28.83 -21.61 -40.38
N THR A 566 -28.26 -21.72 -39.17
CA THR A 566 -27.89 -20.56 -38.37
C THR A 566 -26.80 -19.74 -39.06
N VAL A 567 -25.74 -20.38 -39.56
CA VAL A 567 -24.62 -19.71 -40.24
C VAL A 567 -25.05 -19.12 -41.58
N GLY A 568 -25.96 -19.76 -42.31
CA GLY A 568 -26.56 -19.21 -43.52
C GLY A 568 -27.31 -17.90 -43.22
N ALA A 569 -28.12 -17.86 -42.17
CA ALA A 569 -28.78 -16.63 -41.74
C ALA A 569 -27.79 -15.56 -41.25
N MET A 570 -26.69 -15.95 -40.61
CA MET A 570 -25.61 -15.01 -40.25
C MET A 570 -24.90 -14.46 -41.50
N ALA A 571 -24.72 -15.28 -42.54
CA ALA A 571 -24.09 -14.89 -43.80
C ALA A 571 -24.93 -13.84 -44.56
N GLU A 572 -26.27 -13.99 -44.58
CA GLU A 572 -27.17 -12.96 -45.13
C GLU A 572 -26.96 -11.58 -44.47
N LEU A 573 -26.65 -11.54 -43.17
CA LEU A 573 -26.36 -10.29 -42.45
C LEU A 573 -24.97 -9.73 -42.76
N VAL A 574 -24.03 -10.58 -43.17
CA VAL A 574 -22.74 -10.15 -43.72
C VAL A 574 -22.93 -9.52 -45.10
N GLU A 575 -23.71 -10.17 -45.97
CA GLU A 575 -24.06 -9.64 -47.30
C GLU A 575 -24.83 -8.32 -47.20
N ALA A 576 -25.72 -8.19 -46.21
CA ALA A 576 -26.43 -6.95 -45.93
C ALA A 576 -25.56 -5.84 -45.29
N GLY A 577 -24.28 -6.12 -44.99
CA GLY A 577 -23.34 -5.15 -44.40
C GLY A 577 -23.56 -4.85 -42.91
N LYS A 578 -24.52 -5.52 -42.26
CA LYS A 578 -24.82 -5.36 -40.82
C LYS A 578 -23.77 -6.00 -39.93
N VAL A 579 -23.09 -7.04 -40.43
CA VAL A 579 -22.03 -7.77 -39.74
C VAL A 579 -20.80 -7.82 -40.65
N ALA A 580 -19.62 -7.48 -40.14
CA ALA A 580 -18.41 -7.56 -40.94
C ALA A 580 -17.91 -9.01 -41.04
N ARG A 581 -17.88 -9.72 -39.90
CA ARG A 581 -17.35 -11.09 -39.80
C ARG A 581 -18.15 -11.92 -38.80
N ILE A 582 -18.18 -13.23 -39.02
CA ILE A 582 -18.89 -14.17 -38.17
C ILE A 582 -17.93 -15.14 -37.47
N GLY A 583 -18.32 -15.59 -36.29
CA GLY A 583 -17.57 -16.55 -35.50
C GLY A 583 -18.48 -17.54 -34.78
N LEU A 584 -17.86 -18.57 -34.18
CA LEU A 584 -18.56 -19.59 -33.40
C LEU A 584 -17.97 -19.67 -31.99
N SER A 585 -18.77 -20.04 -30.99
CA SER A 585 -18.29 -20.26 -29.62
C SER A 585 -18.72 -21.61 -29.06
N GLU A 586 -17.79 -22.27 -28.37
CA GLU A 586 -17.96 -23.62 -27.79
C GLU A 586 -18.45 -24.64 -28.82
N VAL A 587 -17.70 -24.76 -29.92
CA VAL A 587 -17.93 -25.75 -30.99
C VAL A 587 -16.79 -26.76 -31.07
N ASP A 588 -17.06 -27.92 -31.65
CA ASP A 588 -16.05 -28.90 -32.04
C ASP A 588 -15.60 -28.69 -33.51
N VAL A 589 -14.60 -29.48 -33.94
CA VAL A 589 -14.06 -29.37 -35.31
C VAL A 589 -15.11 -29.74 -36.36
N ALA A 590 -16.00 -30.71 -36.08
CA ALA A 590 -17.03 -31.12 -37.01
C ALA A 590 -18.03 -29.98 -37.31
N ALA A 591 -18.49 -29.29 -36.27
CA ALA A 591 -19.35 -28.12 -36.39
C ALA A 591 -18.63 -26.96 -37.10
N LEU A 592 -17.34 -26.72 -36.82
CA LEU A 592 -16.55 -25.72 -37.54
C LEU A 592 -16.50 -26.02 -39.05
N ARG A 593 -16.22 -27.26 -39.45
CA ARG A 593 -16.16 -27.65 -40.87
C ARG A 593 -17.49 -27.48 -41.59
N ARG A 594 -18.58 -27.84 -40.93
CA ARG A 594 -19.94 -27.65 -41.46
C ARG A 594 -20.28 -26.18 -41.65
N ALA A 595 -19.89 -25.32 -40.72
CA ALA A 595 -20.07 -23.89 -40.82
C ALA A 595 -19.21 -23.25 -41.93
N GLU A 596 -17.93 -23.64 -42.03
CA GLU A 596 -17.01 -23.17 -43.08
C GLU A 596 -17.49 -23.53 -44.50
N ALA A 597 -18.20 -24.64 -44.65
CA ALA A 597 -18.81 -25.04 -45.92
C ALA A 597 -19.94 -24.09 -46.38
N VAL A 598 -20.54 -23.33 -45.45
CA VAL A 598 -21.59 -22.35 -45.73
C VAL A 598 -21.01 -20.96 -45.92
N HIS A 599 -20.17 -20.50 -44.99
CA HIS A 599 -19.56 -19.17 -45.05
C HIS A 599 -18.22 -19.14 -44.31
N PRO A 600 -17.22 -18.35 -44.76
CA PRO A 600 -15.96 -18.18 -44.03
C PRO A 600 -16.16 -17.78 -42.56
N ILE A 601 -15.54 -18.53 -41.65
CA ILE A 601 -15.56 -18.28 -40.21
C ILE A 601 -14.30 -17.52 -39.83
N ALA A 602 -14.44 -16.35 -39.21
CA ALA A 602 -13.28 -15.51 -38.87
C ALA A 602 -12.62 -15.92 -37.56
N ALA A 603 -13.39 -16.44 -36.60
CA ALA A 603 -12.87 -16.83 -35.29
C ALA A 603 -13.72 -17.92 -34.61
N VAL A 604 -13.04 -18.75 -33.82
CA VAL A 604 -13.66 -19.68 -32.85
C VAL A 604 -13.28 -19.25 -31.44
N GLN A 605 -14.28 -19.20 -30.55
CA GLN A 605 -14.09 -18.84 -29.14
C GLN A 605 -14.42 -20.02 -28.21
N ASN A 606 -13.39 -20.76 -27.79
CA ASN A 606 -13.48 -21.89 -26.87
C ASN A 606 -12.67 -21.61 -25.59
N GLU A 607 -13.01 -22.28 -24.49
CA GLU A 607 -12.22 -22.15 -23.27
C GLU A 607 -10.81 -22.74 -23.44
N PHE A 608 -9.79 -21.97 -23.07
CA PHE A 608 -8.41 -22.40 -23.21
C PHE A 608 -7.50 -21.74 -22.18
N SER A 609 -6.75 -22.54 -21.43
CA SER A 609 -5.79 -22.11 -20.39
C SER A 609 -4.88 -23.25 -19.98
N LEU A 610 -3.88 -23.00 -19.12
CA LEU A 610 -3.11 -24.06 -18.46
C LEU A 610 -3.98 -25.09 -17.72
N SER A 611 -5.19 -24.68 -17.27
CA SER A 611 -6.13 -25.57 -16.60
C SER A 611 -7.09 -26.30 -17.55
N THR A 612 -7.19 -25.88 -18.81
CA THR A 612 -8.13 -26.43 -19.81
C THR A 612 -7.43 -26.47 -21.16
N ARG A 613 -6.82 -27.62 -21.47
CA ARG A 613 -5.89 -27.81 -22.61
C ARG A 613 -6.46 -28.58 -23.80
N GLY A 614 -7.67 -29.14 -23.70
CA GLY A 614 -8.25 -30.02 -24.72
C GLY A 614 -8.43 -29.41 -26.12
N ALA A 615 -8.28 -28.09 -26.29
CA ALA A 615 -8.26 -27.47 -27.61
C ALA A 615 -6.97 -27.75 -28.40
N GLU A 616 -5.86 -28.12 -27.74
CA GLU A 616 -4.55 -28.34 -28.37
C GLU A 616 -4.51 -29.53 -29.31
N SER A 617 -5.28 -30.59 -29.02
CA SER A 617 -5.30 -31.82 -29.80
C SER A 617 -5.98 -31.65 -31.16
N GLU A 618 -7.10 -30.91 -31.19
CA GLU A 618 -7.98 -30.86 -32.36
C GLU A 618 -8.27 -29.43 -32.83
N MET A 619 -8.87 -28.60 -31.96
CA MET A 619 -9.43 -27.30 -32.39
C MET A 619 -8.36 -26.26 -32.77
N LEU A 620 -7.26 -26.16 -32.01
CA LEU A 620 -6.15 -25.26 -32.32
C LEU A 620 -5.50 -25.61 -33.67
N PRO A 621 -5.10 -26.88 -33.93
CA PRO A 621 -4.64 -27.30 -35.25
C PRO A 621 -5.65 -27.03 -36.37
N ALA A 622 -6.94 -27.33 -36.15
CA ALA A 622 -7.99 -27.09 -37.14
C ALA A 622 -8.11 -25.60 -37.50
N CYS A 623 -8.11 -24.71 -36.49
CA CYS A 623 -8.16 -23.27 -36.71
C CYS A 623 -6.94 -22.78 -37.49
N ARG A 624 -5.73 -23.24 -37.16
CA ARG A 624 -4.50 -22.90 -37.89
C ARG A 624 -4.56 -23.36 -39.35
N ALA A 625 -5.03 -24.58 -39.61
CA ALA A 625 -5.15 -25.13 -40.95
C ALA A 625 -6.12 -24.34 -41.85
N SER A 626 -7.18 -23.79 -41.26
CA SER A 626 -8.18 -22.98 -41.98
C SER A 626 -7.89 -21.47 -42.01
N GLY A 627 -6.89 -20.98 -41.26
CA GLY A 627 -6.69 -19.54 -41.08
C GLY A 627 -7.75 -18.86 -40.19
N VAL A 628 -8.45 -19.63 -39.35
CA VAL A 628 -9.43 -19.13 -38.37
C VAL A 628 -8.71 -18.67 -37.11
N ALA A 629 -9.05 -17.49 -36.57
CA ALA A 629 -8.49 -17.04 -35.31
C ALA A 629 -9.05 -17.85 -34.12
N PHE A 630 -8.18 -18.42 -33.29
CA PHE A 630 -8.62 -19.07 -32.05
C PHE A 630 -8.58 -18.08 -30.89
N VAL A 631 -9.72 -17.89 -30.21
CA VAL A 631 -9.86 -17.00 -29.06
C VAL A 631 -10.10 -17.83 -27.80
N GLY A 632 -9.11 -17.87 -26.92
CA GLY A 632 -9.15 -18.60 -25.65
C GLY A 632 -9.83 -17.79 -24.56
N TYR A 633 -11.08 -18.11 -24.22
CA TYR A 633 -11.74 -17.49 -23.07
C TYR A 633 -11.39 -18.18 -21.75
N SER A 634 -11.54 -17.45 -20.64
CA SER A 634 -11.09 -17.87 -19.30
C SER A 634 -9.61 -18.30 -19.27
N PRO A 635 -8.67 -17.54 -19.87
CA PRO A 635 -7.26 -17.92 -19.92
C PRO A 635 -6.60 -18.02 -18.53
N LEU A 636 -7.24 -17.44 -17.51
CA LEU A 636 -6.83 -17.49 -16.11
C LEU A 636 -7.60 -18.55 -15.28
N GLY A 637 -8.28 -19.51 -15.91
CA GLY A 637 -8.96 -20.62 -15.22
C GLY A 637 -10.07 -20.15 -14.27
N ILE A 638 -10.86 -19.14 -14.65
CA ILE A 638 -11.90 -18.53 -13.79
C ILE A 638 -11.31 -17.95 -12.48
N GLY A 639 -10.04 -17.54 -12.52
CA GLY A 639 -9.32 -16.99 -11.36
C GLY A 639 -8.40 -18.01 -10.68
N LEU A 640 -8.44 -19.30 -11.04
CA LEU A 640 -7.56 -20.31 -10.45
C LEU A 640 -6.08 -20.00 -10.71
N LEU A 641 -5.76 -19.54 -11.92
CA LEU A 641 -4.38 -19.35 -12.37
C LEU A 641 -3.82 -17.97 -12.01
N THR A 642 -4.53 -17.18 -11.19
CA THR A 642 -3.99 -15.87 -10.73
C THR A 642 -3.04 -16.02 -9.55
N GLY A 643 -3.06 -17.14 -8.83
CA GLY A 643 -2.23 -17.36 -7.63
C GLY A 643 -2.73 -16.67 -6.37
N CYS A 644 -3.84 -15.94 -6.45
CA CYS A 644 -4.41 -15.17 -5.33
C CYS A 644 -5.08 -16.04 -4.26
N TYR A 645 -5.33 -17.31 -4.57
CA TYR A 645 -5.94 -18.26 -3.66
C TYR A 645 -5.02 -19.48 -3.61
N LEU A 646 -4.40 -19.69 -2.47
CA LEU A 646 -3.51 -20.81 -2.15
C LEU A 646 -4.10 -21.73 -1.08
N ALA A 647 -5.13 -21.28 -0.37
CA ALA A 647 -5.86 -22.07 0.62
C ALA A 647 -7.38 -22.04 0.42
N PRO A 648 -8.11 -23.11 0.81
CA PRO A 648 -9.57 -23.17 0.71
C PRO A 648 -10.30 -21.96 1.32
N GLU A 649 -9.81 -21.48 2.46
CA GLU A 649 -10.42 -20.42 3.27
C GLU A 649 -10.29 -19.03 2.65
N GLU A 650 -9.40 -18.88 1.66
CA GLU A 650 -9.14 -17.61 0.98
C GLU A 650 -10.15 -17.31 -0.14
N LEU A 651 -10.98 -18.29 -0.53
CA LEU A 651 -12.00 -18.13 -1.56
C LEU A 651 -13.19 -17.33 -1.00
N PRO A 652 -13.51 -16.14 -1.55
CA PRO A 652 -14.63 -15.36 -1.08
C PRO A 652 -15.97 -16.08 -1.26
N ASP A 653 -16.89 -15.85 -0.33
CA ASP A 653 -18.27 -16.33 -0.44
C ASP A 653 -18.90 -15.91 -1.78
N GLY A 654 -19.42 -16.89 -2.50
CA GLY A 654 -20.05 -16.67 -3.81
C GLY A 654 -19.08 -16.53 -5.00
N ASN A 655 -17.77 -16.74 -4.81
CA ASN A 655 -16.81 -16.79 -5.91
C ASN A 655 -17.20 -17.88 -6.94
N ARG A 656 -17.18 -17.53 -8.23
CA ARG A 656 -17.50 -18.47 -9.32
C ARG A 656 -16.52 -19.63 -9.40
N LEU A 657 -15.25 -19.40 -9.02
CA LEU A 657 -14.22 -20.44 -8.94
C LEU A 657 -14.62 -21.54 -7.94
N ALA A 658 -15.17 -21.16 -6.77
CA ALA A 658 -15.57 -22.09 -5.72
C ALA A 658 -16.79 -22.98 -6.06
N ARG A 659 -17.48 -22.72 -7.18
CA ARG A 659 -18.74 -23.39 -7.58
C ARG A 659 -18.57 -24.41 -8.72
N GLY A 660 -17.40 -25.05 -8.81
CA GLY A 660 -17.08 -26.01 -9.87
C GLY A 660 -16.37 -27.26 -9.35
N PRO A 661 -16.38 -28.37 -10.12
CA PRO A 661 -15.77 -29.65 -9.70
C PRO A 661 -14.28 -29.56 -9.38
N ARG A 662 -13.57 -28.59 -9.98
CA ARG A 662 -12.14 -28.35 -9.71
C ARG A 662 -11.86 -27.80 -8.31
N MET A 663 -12.87 -27.29 -7.61
CA MET A 663 -12.74 -26.69 -6.28
C MET A 663 -13.64 -27.38 -5.25
N ASP A 664 -14.20 -28.54 -5.59
CA ASP A 664 -14.91 -29.39 -4.63
C ASP A 664 -13.93 -29.98 -3.60
N GLU A 665 -14.49 -30.61 -2.56
CA GLU A 665 -13.69 -31.17 -1.47
C GLU A 665 -12.64 -32.19 -1.93
N ALA A 666 -12.94 -32.95 -3.00
CA ALA A 666 -12.07 -34.00 -3.48
C ALA A 666 -10.86 -33.47 -4.26
N HIS A 667 -11.00 -32.37 -4.99
CA HIS A 667 -9.97 -31.90 -5.94
C HIS A 667 -9.25 -30.62 -5.50
N ARG A 668 -9.86 -29.82 -4.62
CA ARG A 668 -9.38 -28.47 -4.29
C ARG A 668 -7.93 -28.42 -3.80
N ALA A 669 -7.55 -29.28 -2.86
CA ALA A 669 -6.21 -29.28 -2.27
C ALA A 669 -5.12 -29.54 -3.33
N ALA A 670 -5.30 -30.56 -4.17
CA ALA A 670 -4.35 -30.91 -5.23
C ALA A 670 -4.21 -29.81 -6.28
N ASN A 671 -5.32 -29.13 -6.61
CA ASN A 671 -5.31 -28.02 -7.57
C ASN A 671 -4.64 -26.77 -7.00
N LEU A 672 -4.87 -26.44 -5.72
CA LEU A 672 -4.23 -25.31 -5.05
C LEU A 672 -2.72 -25.51 -4.87
N GLU A 673 -2.27 -26.73 -4.56
CA GLU A 673 -0.84 -27.05 -4.49
C GLU A 673 -0.13 -26.79 -5.83
N ARG A 674 -0.79 -27.13 -6.94
CA ARG A 674 -0.29 -26.89 -8.29
C ARG A 674 -0.25 -25.41 -8.64
N VAL A 675 -1.26 -24.64 -8.22
CA VAL A 675 -1.25 -23.18 -8.34
C VAL A 675 -0.12 -22.56 -7.50
N ALA A 676 0.15 -23.09 -6.31
CA ALA A 676 1.30 -22.66 -5.50
C ALA A 676 2.63 -22.93 -6.22
N ALA A 677 2.74 -24.04 -6.95
CA ALA A 677 3.90 -24.30 -7.81
C ALA A 677 4.01 -23.34 -9.00
N LEU A 678 2.89 -22.96 -9.63
CA LEU A 678 2.86 -21.93 -10.66
C LEU A 678 3.37 -20.60 -10.11
N ARG A 679 2.96 -20.23 -8.90
CA ARG A 679 3.42 -19.00 -8.23
C ARG A 679 4.91 -19.01 -8.01
N ARG A 680 5.48 -20.09 -7.47
CA ARG A 680 6.95 -20.21 -7.32
C ARG A 680 7.70 -20.10 -8.64
N LEU A 681 7.15 -20.66 -9.73
CA LEU A 681 7.76 -20.56 -11.05
C LEU A 681 7.71 -19.11 -11.57
N ALA A 682 6.57 -18.44 -11.44
CA ALA A 682 6.38 -17.05 -11.85
C ALA A 682 7.28 -16.09 -11.04
N ASP A 683 7.38 -16.28 -9.72
CA ASP A 683 8.25 -15.51 -8.85
C ASP A 683 9.72 -15.65 -9.27
N SER A 684 10.15 -16.84 -9.70
CA SER A 684 11.54 -17.08 -10.12
C SER A 684 11.96 -16.34 -11.39
N CYS A 685 10.99 -15.93 -12.22
CA CYS A 685 11.22 -15.10 -13.41
C CYS A 685 10.71 -13.66 -13.26
N GLY A 686 10.33 -13.23 -12.05
CA GLY A 686 9.84 -11.87 -11.80
C GLY A 686 8.51 -11.54 -12.49
N MET A 687 7.67 -12.56 -12.73
CA MET A 687 6.35 -12.41 -13.34
C MET A 687 5.25 -12.76 -12.34
N THR A 688 4.03 -12.27 -12.56
CA THR A 688 2.88 -12.78 -11.81
C THR A 688 2.38 -14.11 -12.39
N PRO A 689 1.68 -14.95 -11.61
CA PRO A 689 1.08 -16.19 -12.13
C PRO A 689 0.13 -15.91 -13.31
N ALA A 690 -0.62 -14.81 -13.25
CA ALA A 690 -1.52 -14.39 -14.31
C ALA A 690 -0.75 -14.02 -15.59
N GLN A 691 0.33 -13.25 -15.48
CA GLN A 691 1.18 -12.90 -16.62
C GLN A 691 1.81 -14.12 -17.27
N LEU A 692 2.31 -15.05 -16.45
CA LEU A 692 2.94 -16.27 -16.94
C LEU A 692 1.92 -17.19 -17.63
N ALA A 693 0.73 -17.36 -17.05
CA ALA A 693 -0.37 -18.11 -17.64
C ALA A 693 -0.86 -17.49 -18.97
N LEU A 694 -0.96 -16.16 -19.04
CA LEU A 694 -1.33 -15.46 -20.27
C LEU A 694 -0.24 -15.62 -21.33
N ALA A 695 1.03 -15.40 -20.99
CA ALA A 695 2.15 -15.57 -21.91
C ALA A 695 2.19 -16.99 -22.51
N TRP A 696 1.86 -18.00 -21.70
CA TRP A 696 1.71 -19.37 -22.18
C TRP A 696 0.59 -19.49 -23.24
N VAL A 697 -0.60 -18.93 -22.99
CA VAL A 697 -1.70 -18.93 -23.98
C VAL A 697 -1.28 -18.24 -25.28
N LEU A 698 -0.58 -17.11 -25.19
CA LEU A 698 -0.07 -16.38 -26.36
C LEU A 698 0.95 -17.23 -27.15
N ALA A 699 1.81 -17.98 -26.47
CA ALA A 699 2.78 -18.88 -27.10
C ALA A 699 2.14 -20.00 -27.92
N GLN A 700 0.90 -20.38 -27.61
CA GLN A 700 0.12 -21.35 -28.40
C GLN A 700 -0.48 -20.73 -29.67
N GLY A 701 -0.22 -19.45 -29.97
CA GLY A 701 -0.79 -18.75 -31.13
C GLY A 701 -2.28 -18.45 -31.00
N ALA A 702 -2.80 -18.46 -29.77
CA ALA A 702 -4.18 -18.09 -29.46
C ALA A 702 -4.29 -16.61 -29.07
N ILE A 703 -5.47 -16.01 -29.30
CA ILE A 703 -5.83 -14.74 -28.70
C ILE A 703 -6.32 -15.01 -27.27
N ALA A 704 -5.62 -14.50 -26.26
CA ALA A 704 -6.05 -14.60 -24.88
C ALA A 704 -7.17 -13.60 -24.59
N LEU A 705 -8.29 -14.07 -24.01
CA LEU A 705 -9.44 -13.21 -23.65
C LEU A 705 -9.68 -13.18 -22.12
N PRO A 706 -8.78 -12.53 -21.33
CA PRO A 706 -9.03 -12.32 -19.91
C PRO A 706 -10.17 -11.31 -19.69
N GLY A 707 -11.00 -11.57 -18.69
CA GLY A 707 -12.01 -10.62 -18.23
C GLY A 707 -11.50 -9.73 -17.11
N SER A 708 -11.72 -8.43 -17.20
CA SER A 708 -11.44 -7.49 -16.10
C SER A 708 -12.45 -6.35 -16.04
N ALA A 709 -12.80 -5.96 -14.82
CA ALA A 709 -13.64 -4.79 -14.52
C ALA A 709 -12.88 -3.73 -13.70
N ARG A 710 -11.54 -3.85 -13.61
CA ARG A 710 -10.67 -2.93 -12.86
C ARG A 710 -9.40 -2.66 -13.64
N ARG A 711 -8.98 -1.40 -13.73
CA ARG A 711 -7.75 -0.99 -14.44
C ARG A 711 -6.51 -1.76 -13.97
N ARG A 712 -6.37 -2.00 -12.67
CA ARG A 712 -5.23 -2.73 -12.10
C ARG A 712 -5.00 -4.13 -12.71
N HIS A 713 -6.04 -4.97 -12.81
CA HIS A 713 -5.88 -6.33 -13.35
C HIS A 713 -5.75 -6.27 -14.88
N LEU A 714 -6.34 -5.26 -15.51
CA LEU A 714 -6.14 -5.03 -16.93
C LEU A 714 -4.67 -4.69 -17.21
N ASP A 715 -4.07 -3.76 -16.45
CA ASP A 715 -2.67 -3.38 -16.58
C ASP A 715 -1.76 -4.60 -16.39
N GLU A 716 -1.99 -5.38 -15.34
CA GLU A 716 -1.29 -6.65 -15.10
C GLU A 716 -1.39 -7.62 -16.29
N ASN A 717 -2.59 -7.82 -16.83
CA ASN A 717 -2.80 -8.72 -17.97
C ASN A 717 -2.13 -8.22 -19.24
N VAL A 718 -2.24 -6.92 -19.55
CA VAL A 718 -1.64 -6.32 -20.76
C VAL A 718 -0.13 -6.48 -20.76
N TRP A 719 0.52 -6.45 -19.59
CA TRP A 719 1.96 -6.68 -19.49
C TRP A 719 2.41 -8.01 -20.09
N ALA A 720 1.55 -9.04 -20.14
CA ALA A 720 1.86 -10.31 -20.83
C ALA A 720 2.22 -10.12 -22.31
N LEU A 721 1.76 -9.04 -22.97
CA LEU A 721 2.13 -8.72 -24.35
C LEU A 721 3.62 -8.34 -24.50
N ARG A 722 4.31 -8.03 -23.41
CA ARG A 722 5.72 -7.62 -23.37
C ARG A 722 6.62 -8.70 -22.79
N LEU A 723 6.05 -9.84 -22.41
CA LEU A 723 6.73 -10.92 -21.73
C LEU A 723 6.78 -12.13 -22.66
N ARG A 724 7.98 -12.58 -22.98
CA ARG A 724 8.20 -13.84 -23.70
C ARG A 724 9.07 -14.72 -22.83
N PRO A 725 8.47 -15.65 -22.06
CA PRO A 725 9.22 -16.53 -21.19
C PRO A 725 10.25 -17.35 -21.97
N ASP A 726 11.41 -17.57 -21.36
CA ASP A 726 12.46 -18.41 -21.94
C ASP A 726 11.95 -19.84 -22.15
N ALA A 727 12.61 -20.56 -23.07
CA ALA A 727 12.23 -21.94 -23.41
C ALA A 727 12.20 -22.86 -22.18
N ASP A 728 13.11 -22.66 -21.22
CA ASP A 728 13.17 -23.44 -19.99
C ASP A 728 11.95 -23.19 -19.08
N VAL A 729 11.49 -21.94 -18.98
CA VAL A 729 10.30 -21.57 -18.22
C VAL A 729 9.05 -22.16 -18.88
N MET A 730 8.97 -22.08 -20.21
CA MET A 730 7.88 -22.70 -20.97
C MET A 730 7.87 -24.22 -20.78
N HIS A 731 9.03 -24.88 -20.81
CA HIS A 731 9.12 -26.32 -20.55
C HIS A 731 8.71 -26.68 -19.12
N ALA A 732 9.09 -25.88 -18.13
CA ALA A 732 8.67 -26.06 -16.74
C ALA A 732 7.15 -25.91 -16.57
N LEU A 733 6.52 -24.95 -17.27
CA LEU A 733 5.05 -24.81 -17.30
C LEU A 733 4.36 -26.03 -17.91
N GLU A 734 4.87 -26.53 -19.04
CA GLU A 734 4.35 -27.72 -19.71
C GLU A 734 4.41 -28.94 -18.79
N ALA A 735 5.52 -29.12 -18.08
CA ALA A 735 5.68 -30.19 -17.10
C ALA A 735 4.77 -30.03 -15.88
N LEU A 736 4.50 -28.79 -15.47
CA LEU A 736 3.63 -28.51 -14.32
C LEU A 736 2.15 -28.68 -14.64
N PHE A 737 1.74 -28.34 -15.87
CA PHE A 737 0.36 -28.39 -16.34
C PHE A 737 0.20 -29.26 -17.59
N PRO A 738 0.54 -30.56 -17.58
CA PRO A 738 0.20 -31.45 -18.68
C PRO A 738 -1.32 -31.51 -18.90
N GLU A 739 -1.77 -32.03 -20.05
CA GLU A 739 -3.20 -32.26 -20.26
C GLU A 739 -3.78 -33.14 -19.13
N GLY A 740 -4.92 -32.74 -18.56
CA GLY A 740 -5.51 -33.42 -17.39
C GLY A 740 -4.85 -33.11 -16.05
N ALA A 741 -3.89 -32.18 -15.98
CA ALA A 741 -3.20 -31.76 -14.76
C ALA A 741 -4.13 -31.31 -13.63
N ILE A 742 -5.17 -30.56 -13.98
CA ILE A 742 -6.14 -30.05 -13.01
C ILE A 742 -7.22 -31.11 -12.77
N ALA A 743 -7.34 -31.54 -11.52
CA ALA A 743 -8.28 -32.56 -11.11
C ALA A 743 -9.72 -31.99 -11.08
N GLY A 744 -10.70 -32.86 -11.37
CA GLY A 744 -12.10 -32.48 -11.51
C GLY A 744 -12.46 -31.98 -12.90
N ALA A 745 -13.66 -32.35 -13.37
CA ALA A 745 -14.13 -31.97 -14.69
C ALA A 745 -14.24 -30.45 -14.85
N ARG A 746 -14.00 -29.97 -16.08
CA ARG A 746 -14.40 -28.63 -16.50
C ARG A 746 -15.91 -28.49 -16.26
N LYS A 747 -16.35 -27.37 -15.70
CA LYS A 747 -17.78 -27.09 -15.55
C LYS A 747 -18.41 -27.09 -16.95
N PRO A 748 -19.46 -27.89 -17.22
CA PRO A 748 -20.06 -27.90 -18.54
C PRO A 748 -20.56 -26.51 -18.90
N PRO A 749 -20.42 -26.09 -20.17
CA PRO A 749 -20.93 -24.81 -20.62
C PRO A 749 -22.43 -24.71 -20.33
N PRO A 750 -22.97 -23.52 -19.99
CA PRO A 750 -24.41 -23.31 -19.93
C PRO A 750 -25.08 -23.78 -21.23
N GLY A 751 -26.06 -24.69 -21.15
CA GLY A 751 -26.78 -25.26 -22.31
C GLY A 751 -26.49 -26.74 -22.60
N LEU A 752 -25.35 -27.29 -22.13
CA LEU A 752 -24.99 -28.71 -22.30
C LEU A 752 -25.52 -29.63 -21.18
N ALA A 753 -26.14 -29.05 -20.14
CA ALA A 753 -26.81 -29.80 -19.07
C ALA A 753 -28.27 -30.07 -19.45
N LEU A 754 -28.49 -30.80 -20.55
CA LEU A 754 -29.68 -31.61 -20.73
C LEU A 754 -29.22 -33.04 -20.55
N THR A 755 -29.29 -33.54 -19.32
CA THR A 755 -29.31 -35.00 -19.10
C THR A 755 -30.45 -35.57 -19.93
N PRO A 756 -30.22 -36.64 -20.72
CA PRO A 756 -31.32 -37.41 -21.25
C PRO A 756 -32.09 -37.99 -20.05
N GLY A 757 -33.34 -37.57 -19.90
CA GLY A 757 -34.33 -38.27 -19.09
C GLY A 757 -35.15 -39.17 -20.00
#